data_AF-A0A9D7VCI2-F1
#
_entry.id   AF-A0A9D7VCI2-F1
#
_cell.length_a   1.000
_cell.length_b   1.000
_cell.length_c   1.000
_cell.angle_alpha   90.00
_cell.angle_beta   90.00
_cell.angle_gamma   90.00
#
_symmetry.space_group_name_H-M   'P 1'
#
loop_
_entity.id
_entity.type
_entity.pdbx_description
1 polymer ?
#
loop_
_entity_poly.entity_id
_entity_poly.type
_entity_poly.pdbx_seq_one_letter_code
_entity_poly.pdbx_strand_id
1 'polypeptide(L)'
;MNNLKLFQVSGRIYEAESNYGIPNLIIEAFDKDVVKNDKLGQAKTNSEGAFEIAYSEADFKGKFEIFESSPDLYIVVKTPDKSKILYSSEKTIRNNAKNHEHFNVAIPQAILLASREKAAKDDKQLLKLLVGIAWIDGELEPGEQEFLQRMATEKGLADDPEIKSLLLSDQPVPPEECYSWLQTYLNSEDKDFQELYEAINSLMHSDGELDSEEKELLKELTATEIGNNSSRQLTLQRRFMSMMLDSKFLAGVVQMERSSMVNQTALGTGYYARVPYQVISRFSITANIKTLADDMAKLYLTDNFAPVKKEITADNLIVEGELPKELKGMFLRNGPNPQFKPTGLHHWLDGDGMLHCVEMSNGKASYRNRYIRTDGFKVEQTQAKAIWPGLLNLPRFDAPHGLMMKNTANTSCVFHAGKLLALWEAGAPYEIRLPDLETVGVYTFNDKLASTFTAHPKIDPVTGEMIVFGFAPIAPPYLEYSVISKEGELKRTVPIDIPAPVMMHDFAITEHYTIFLDMPLTFKPMRIMQGQLPIKFEAQNPSRIGILPRHGDNRTIRWFKVSACMLYHVGNAWEEGDEVILLATRTPDTYLFIPQEDKGEGGETEFEQFRLYRYRINLVTGVVKEEPLDDVATEFPRINDDFTGRKTRYMYASRQATYMRPRLLLDGLIKYDLETGNSQVHEFGRGRFGGDSAFAPRPGASTEDDGWLLTMVWDAVVKQSELLVIDAQNFTSEPVARVIMPGRVPYGFHATWISQALVATPS
;
A
#
# COMPACT_ATOMS: atom_id res chain seq x y z
N MET A 1 61.54 -16.28 -8.61
CA MET A 1 61.36 -14.88 -8.18
C MET A 1 60.67 -14.16 -9.33
N ASN A 2 59.34 -14.05 -9.29
CA ASN A 2 58.62 -13.27 -10.28
C ASN A 2 58.78 -11.78 -9.93
N ASN A 3 59.25 -10.98 -10.87
CA ASN A 3 59.27 -9.52 -10.76
C ASN A 3 57.82 -9.04 -10.59
N LEU A 4 57.41 -8.71 -9.36
CA LEU A 4 56.17 -7.97 -9.09
C LEU A 4 56.32 -6.59 -9.72
N LYS A 5 55.50 -6.28 -10.71
CA LYS A 5 55.43 -4.95 -11.30
C LYS A 5 54.80 -4.02 -10.25
N LEU A 6 55.61 -3.13 -9.68
CA LEU A 6 55.22 -2.16 -8.67
C LEU A 6 54.74 -0.88 -9.35
N PHE A 7 53.59 -0.40 -8.89
CA PHE A 7 52.99 0.86 -9.28
C PHE A 7 53.09 1.83 -8.10
N GLN A 8 53.14 3.12 -8.41
CA GLN A 8 53.34 4.18 -7.43
C GLN A 8 52.51 5.40 -7.79
N VAL A 9 51.85 5.96 -6.79
CA VAL A 9 51.12 7.23 -6.90
C VAL A 9 51.71 8.19 -5.89
N SER A 10 52.26 9.29 -6.37
CA SER A 10 52.83 10.35 -5.54
C SER A 10 52.16 11.68 -5.81
N GLY A 11 52.37 12.66 -4.94
CA GLY A 11 51.71 13.95 -5.15
C GLY A 11 51.89 14.93 -4.02
N ARG A 12 51.31 16.11 -4.20
CA ARG A 12 51.27 17.18 -3.19
C ARG A 12 49.88 17.76 -3.08
N ILE A 13 49.38 17.85 -1.85
CA ILE A 13 48.14 18.55 -1.50
C ILE A 13 48.48 19.90 -0.87
N TYR A 14 47.96 20.98 -1.44
CA TYR A 14 48.28 22.33 -0.99
C TYR A 14 47.03 23.22 -0.98
N GLU A 15 47.05 24.26 -0.15
CA GLU A 15 45.98 25.26 -0.15
C GLU A 15 46.09 26.12 -1.41
N ALA A 16 44.98 26.30 -2.14
CA ALA A 16 44.98 26.91 -3.46
C ALA A 16 45.48 28.36 -3.46
N GLU A 17 45.15 29.11 -2.40
CA GLU A 17 45.41 30.53 -2.28
C GLU A 17 46.83 30.85 -1.80
N SER A 18 47.38 30.03 -0.90
CA SER A 18 48.68 30.28 -0.27
C SER A 18 49.81 29.38 -0.80
N ASN A 19 49.47 28.32 -1.53
CA ASN A 19 50.39 27.29 -2.02
C ASN A 19 51.16 26.55 -0.90
N TYR A 20 50.74 26.69 0.36
CA TYR A 20 51.30 25.93 1.47
C TYR A 20 50.79 24.50 1.44
N GLY A 21 51.70 23.57 1.76
CA GLY A 21 51.36 22.15 1.89
C GLY A 21 50.40 21.93 3.05
N ILE A 22 49.40 21.08 2.86
CA ILE A 22 48.43 20.76 3.93
C ILE A 22 48.85 19.43 4.57
N PRO A 23 49.35 19.46 5.82
CA PRO A 23 49.80 18.24 6.49
C PRO A 23 48.65 17.40 7.02
N ASN A 24 48.95 16.13 7.28
CA ASN A 24 48.11 15.17 7.98
C ASN A 24 46.81 14.74 7.28
N LEU A 25 46.60 15.09 6.02
CA LEU A 25 45.46 14.61 5.23
C LEU A 25 45.66 13.14 4.84
N ILE A 26 44.56 12.40 4.74
CA ILE A 26 44.58 11.00 4.29
C ILE A 26 44.28 10.95 2.80
N ILE A 27 45.15 10.30 2.03
CA ILE A 27 45.01 10.09 0.60
C ILE A 27 44.74 8.62 0.35
N GLU A 28 43.69 8.32 -0.40
CA GLU A 28 43.35 6.96 -0.83
C GLU A 28 43.38 6.90 -2.35
N ALA A 29 44.02 5.86 -2.90
CA ALA A 29 44.07 5.59 -4.33
C ALA A 29 43.16 4.40 -4.66
N PHE A 30 42.45 4.48 -5.77
CA PHE A 30 41.48 3.48 -6.22
C PHE A 30 41.63 3.17 -7.70
N ASP A 31 41.32 1.92 -8.04
CA ASP A 31 41.02 1.50 -9.40
C ASP A 31 39.51 1.62 -9.67
N LYS A 32 39.12 1.98 -10.89
CA LYS A 32 37.73 2.22 -11.27
C LYS A 32 37.19 1.06 -12.10
N ASP A 33 36.51 0.14 -11.42
CA ASP A 33 35.85 -1.00 -12.05
C ASP A 33 34.36 -0.78 -12.34
N VAL A 34 33.82 -1.60 -13.25
CA VAL A 34 32.39 -1.59 -13.61
C VAL A 34 31.51 -2.07 -12.46
N VAL A 35 31.98 -3.01 -11.65
CA VAL A 35 31.20 -3.69 -10.60
C VAL A 35 31.50 -3.13 -9.20
N LYS A 36 32.78 -2.91 -8.87
CA LYS A 36 33.20 -2.40 -7.57
C LYS A 36 34.63 -1.87 -7.63
N ASN A 37 34.81 -0.57 -7.38
CA ASN A 37 36.14 0.06 -7.32
C ASN A 37 37.05 -0.62 -6.28
N ASP A 38 38.24 -1.05 -6.69
CA ASP A 38 39.23 -1.64 -5.80
C ASP A 38 40.16 -0.59 -5.16
N LYS A 39 40.43 -0.73 -3.85
CA LYS A 39 41.29 0.22 -3.10
C LYS A 39 42.76 -0.22 -3.22
N LEU A 40 43.55 0.58 -3.94
CA LEU A 40 44.97 0.31 -4.21
C LEU A 40 45.88 0.60 -3.00
N GLY A 41 45.54 1.60 -2.19
CA GLY A 41 46.34 1.93 -1.01
C GLY A 41 45.98 3.27 -0.38
N GLN A 42 46.69 3.64 0.69
CA GLN A 42 46.51 4.92 1.39
C GLN A 42 47.82 5.49 1.92
N ALA A 43 47.91 6.82 2.02
CA ALA A 43 49.04 7.54 2.62
C ALA A 43 48.57 8.78 3.39
N LYS A 44 49.42 9.31 4.28
CA LYS A 44 49.18 10.55 5.02
C LYS A 44 50.13 11.64 4.51
N THR A 45 49.63 12.85 4.30
CA THR A 45 50.47 13.96 3.83
C THR A 45 51.45 14.43 4.90
N ASN A 46 52.69 14.72 4.51
CA ASN A 46 53.72 15.28 5.38
C ASN A 46 53.57 16.81 5.57
N SER A 47 54.52 17.46 6.26
CA SER A 47 54.53 18.91 6.50
C SER A 47 54.47 19.78 5.24
N GLU A 48 54.88 19.25 4.09
CA GLU A 48 54.87 19.93 2.80
C GLU A 48 53.65 19.54 1.94
N GLY A 49 52.74 18.73 2.48
CA GLY A 49 51.57 18.23 1.77
C GLY A 49 51.86 17.03 0.86
N ALA A 50 53.09 16.51 0.87
CA ALA A 50 53.52 15.42 0.00
C ALA A 50 53.04 14.05 0.50
N PHE A 51 52.69 13.16 -0.44
CA PHE A 51 52.27 11.78 -0.17
C PHE A 51 52.81 10.80 -1.23
N GLU A 52 52.85 9.52 -0.86
CA GLU A 52 53.27 8.43 -1.74
C GLU A 52 52.56 7.13 -1.37
N ILE A 53 51.99 6.44 -2.37
CA ILE A 53 51.27 5.16 -2.23
C ILE A 53 51.88 4.18 -3.24
N ALA A 54 52.40 3.05 -2.75
CA ALA A 54 52.87 1.96 -3.60
C ALA A 54 51.86 0.81 -3.59
N TYR A 55 51.61 0.21 -4.75
CA TYR A 55 50.69 -0.93 -4.94
C TYR A 55 51.19 -1.84 -6.07
N SER A 56 50.57 -3.00 -6.25
CA SER A 56 50.97 -4.05 -7.17
C SER A 56 49.82 -4.47 -8.08
N GLU A 57 50.12 -5.28 -9.10
CA GLU A 57 49.08 -5.85 -9.97
C GLU A 57 48.01 -6.67 -9.22
N ALA A 58 48.35 -7.23 -8.05
CA ALA A 58 47.40 -8.00 -7.26
C ALA A 58 46.32 -7.14 -6.59
N ASP A 59 46.57 -5.83 -6.46
CA ASP A 59 45.66 -4.90 -5.78
C ASP A 59 44.53 -4.41 -6.69
N PHE A 60 44.60 -4.69 -7.99
CA PHE A 60 43.55 -4.37 -8.97
C PHE A 60 43.10 -5.52 -9.89
N LYS A 61 43.88 -6.61 -10.05
CA LYS A 61 43.44 -7.75 -10.86
C LYS A 61 42.48 -8.68 -10.11
N GLY A 62 41.19 -8.38 -10.18
CA GLY A 62 40.11 -9.22 -9.63
C GLY A 62 39.83 -10.52 -10.40
N LYS A 63 39.03 -11.44 -9.81
CA LYS A 63 38.64 -12.74 -10.41
C LYS A 63 37.91 -12.63 -11.75
N PHE A 64 37.33 -11.47 -12.07
CA PHE A 64 36.56 -11.20 -13.27
C PHE A 64 37.28 -10.28 -14.28
N GLU A 65 38.45 -9.73 -13.91
CA GLU A 65 39.19 -8.67 -14.63
C GLU A 65 40.58 -9.18 -15.08
N ILE A 66 40.66 -10.44 -15.55
CA ILE A 66 41.94 -11.14 -15.84
C ILE A 66 42.72 -10.52 -17.04
N PHE A 67 42.12 -9.57 -17.75
CA PHE A 67 42.67 -8.96 -18.96
C PHE A 67 43.15 -7.51 -18.79
N GLU A 68 42.93 -6.89 -17.62
CA GLU A 68 43.39 -5.53 -17.37
C GLU A 68 44.90 -5.49 -17.10
N SER A 69 45.63 -4.58 -17.73
CA SER A 69 47.11 -4.53 -17.64
C SER A 69 47.65 -3.33 -16.86
N SER A 70 46.80 -2.34 -16.61
CA SER A 70 47.04 -1.09 -15.89
C SER A 70 45.72 -0.60 -15.29
N PRO A 71 45.70 0.01 -14.10
CA PRO A 71 44.48 0.45 -13.45
C PRO A 71 43.92 1.76 -14.05
N ASP A 72 42.61 1.96 -13.94
CA ASP A 72 41.89 3.19 -14.18
C ASP A 72 41.87 4.05 -12.90
N LEU A 73 42.96 4.78 -12.68
CA LEU A 73 43.30 5.38 -11.39
C LEU A 73 42.56 6.68 -11.06
N TYR A 74 42.06 6.79 -9.83
CA TYR A 74 41.70 8.06 -9.19
C TYR A 74 42.11 8.12 -7.71
N ILE A 75 42.19 9.33 -7.14
CA ILE A 75 42.51 9.56 -5.72
C ILE A 75 41.38 10.29 -5.00
N VAL A 76 41.31 10.06 -3.69
CA VAL A 76 40.43 10.76 -2.76
C VAL A 76 41.27 11.34 -1.62
N VAL A 77 41.07 12.62 -1.31
CA VAL A 77 41.73 13.33 -0.22
C VAL A 77 40.74 13.55 0.90
N LYS A 78 41.11 13.16 2.13
CA LYS A 78 40.25 13.19 3.32
C LYS A 78 40.92 13.93 4.48
N THR A 79 40.11 14.36 5.43
CA THR A 79 40.56 14.87 6.73
C THR A 79 41.32 13.80 7.54
N PRO A 80 42.12 14.18 8.55
CA PRO A 80 42.96 13.24 9.31
C PRO A 80 42.18 12.09 10.00
N ASP A 81 40.96 12.39 10.43
CA ASP A 81 39.98 11.47 11.03
C ASP A 81 39.20 10.65 9.98
N LYS A 82 39.47 10.87 8.68
CA LYS A 82 38.79 10.25 7.52
C LYS A 82 37.30 10.58 7.40
N SER A 83 36.76 11.46 8.25
CA SER A 83 35.33 11.77 8.30
C SER A 83 34.84 12.54 7.07
N LYS A 84 35.70 13.33 6.41
CA LYS A 84 35.28 14.19 5.30
C LYS A 84 36.19 14.08 4.09
N ILE A 85 35.60 13.96 2.91
CA ILE A 85 36.30 14.08 1.62
C ILE A 85 36.50 15.56 1.29
N LEU A 86 37.75 15.99 1.19
CA LEU A 86 38.13 17.35 0.78
C LEU A 86 38.27 17.48 -0.74
N TYR A 87 38.60 16.38 -1.43
CA TYR A 87 38.75 16.34 -2.89
C TYR A 87 38.63 14.89 -3.41
N SER A 88 38.07 14.71 -4.61
CA SER A 88 38.09 13.42 -5.34
C SER A 88 38.34 13.67 -6.82
N SER A 89 39.25 12.89 -7.41
CA SER A 89 39.49 12.90 -8.85
C SER A 89 38.66 11.88 -9.62
N GLU A 90 37.63 11.27 -9.01
CA GLU A 90 36.79 10.23 -9.64
C GLU A 90 36.04 10.73 -10.89
N LYS A 91 35.81 12.04 -11.02
CA LYS A 91 35.23 12.62 -12.25
C LYS A 91 36.25 12.80 -13.39
N THR A 92 37.53 12.60 -13.10
CA THR A 92 38.66 12.76 -14.02
C THR A 92 39.63 11.58 -13.84
N ILE A 93 39.11 10.37 -14.05
CA ILE A 93 39.88 9.12 -13.92
C ILE A 93 41.02 9.11 -14.95
N ARG A 94 42.18 8.61 -14.54
CA ARG A 94 43.32 8.38 -15.44
C ARG A 94 43.25 6.94 -15.94
N ASN A 95 42.58 6.77 -17.07
CA ASN A 95 42.44 5.45 -17.67
C ASN A 95 43.80 4.89 -18.09
N ASN A 96 44.04 3.59 -17.84
CA ASN A 96 45.31 2.91 -18.11
C ASN A 96 46.54 3.65 -17.53
N ALA A 97 46.51 3.92 -16.23
CA ALA A 97 47.55 4.63 -15.51
C ALA A 97 48.94 4.02 -15.68
N LYS A 98 49.97 4.87 -15.69
CA LYS A 98 51.38 4.44 -15.76
C LYS A 98 51.85 3.85 -14.43
N ASN A 99 52.99 3.15 -14.45
CA ASN A 99 53.63 2.62 -13.24
C ASN A 99 53.96 3.71 -12.21
N HIS A 100 54.11 4.98 -12.61
CA HIS A 100 54.26 6.10 -11.71
C HIS A 100 53.35 7.25 -12.15
N GLU A 101 52.38 7.59 -11.32
CA GLU A 101 51.45 8.69 -11.54
C GLU A 101 51.60 9.77 -10.47
N HIS A 102 51.48 11.03 -10.88
CA HIS A 102 51.65 12.17 -9.98
C HIS A 102 50.39 13.05 -9.89
N PHE A 103 49.95 13.39 -8.67
CA PHE A 103 48.77 14.21 -8.40
C PHE A 103 49.11 15.45 -7.56
N ASN A 104 48.96 16.63 -8.17
CA ASN A 104 49.04 17.90 -7.44
C ASN A 104 47.64 18.48 -7.32
N VAL A 105 47.16 18.59 -6.08
CA VAL A 105 45.78 18.97 -5.78
C VAL A 105 45.77 20.24 -4.95
N ALA A 106 45.17 21.29 -5.50
CA ALA A 106 44.88 22.52 -4.80
C ALA A 106 43.52 22.40 -4.09
N ILE A 107 43.48 22.60 -2.78
CA ILE A 107 42.25 22.65 -1.99
C ILE A 107 41.95 24.12 -1.65
N PRO A 108 40.82 24.69 -2.07
CA PRO A 108 40.44 26.05 -1.71
C PRO A 108 40.31 26.23 -0.18
N GLN A 109 40.80 27.36 0.33
CA GLN A 109 40.72 27.73 1.75
C GLN A 109 39.28 27.69 2.30
N ALA A 110 38.28 28.03 1.47
CA ALA A 110 36.88 27.93 1.85
C ALA A 110 36.43 26.50 2.21
N ILE A 111 36.97 25.48 1.57
CA ILE A 111 36.67 24.06 1.87
C ILE A 111 37.29 23.67 3.23
N LEU A 112 38.49 24.17 3.51
CA LEU A 112 39.18 23.95 4.78
C LEU A 112 38.45 24.64 5.94
N LEU A 113 38.02 25.90 5.76
CA LEU A 113 37.24 26.63 6.76
C LEU A 113 35.87 25.99 7.02
N ALA A 114 35.14 25.62 5.96
CA ALA A 114 33.86 24.90 6.08
C ALA A 114 34.00 23.50 6.71
N SER A 115 35.20 22.90 6.70
CA SER A 115 35.46 21.67 7.45
C SER A 115 35.62 21.90 8.95
N ARG A 116 36.23 23.02 9.35
CA ARG A 116 36.43 23.40 10.76
C ARG A 116 35.14 23.87 11.44
N GLU A 117 34.32 24.65 10.75
CA GLU A 117 33.02 25.11 11.28
C GLU A 117 32.01 23.96 11.45
N LYS A 118 32.05 22.96 10.56
CA LYS A 118 31.22 21.74 10.66
C LYS A 118 31.62 20.90 11.89
N ALA A 119 32.91 20.73 12.14
CA ALA A 119 33.41 19.95 13.29
C ALA A 119 32.96 20.53 14.64
N ALA A 120 33.04 21.86 14.84
CA ALA A 120 32.58 22.50 16.06
C ALA A 120 31.07 22.32 16.31
N LYS A 121 30.27 22.31 15.23
CA LYS A 121 28.83 22.04 15.31
C LYS A 121 28.53 20.58 15.67
N ASP A 122 29.36 19.65 15.19
CA ASP A 122 29.21 18.22 15.41
C ASP A 122 29.59 17.81 16.83
N ASP A 123 30.68 18.37 17.37
CA ASP A 123 31.10 18.21 18.76
C ASP A 123 30.04 18.76 19.74
N LYS A 124 29.41 19.89 19.39
CA LYS A 124 28.32 20.47 20.19
C LYS A 124 27.11 19.55 20.27
N GLN A 125 26.75 18.89 19.16
CA GLN A 125 25.62 17.95 19.17
C GLN A 125 25.95 16.66 19.95
N LEU A 126 27.20 16.18 19.90
CA LEU A 126 27.64 15.04 20.70
C LEU A 126 27.52 15.34 22.21
N LEU A 127 28.01 16.51 22.65
CA LEU A 127 27.96 16.88 24.07
C LEU A 127 26.53 16.99 24.59
N LYS A 128 25.62 17.56 23.78
CA LYS A 128 24.19 17.64 24.13
C LYS A 128 23.56 16.25 24.33
N LEU A 129 23.92 15.30 23.47
CA LEU A 129 23.44 13.92 23.58
C LEU A 129 23.94 13.24 24.85
N LEU A 130 25.21 13.41 25.19
CA LEU A 130 25.80 12.82 26.39
C LEU A 130 25.16 13.39 27.66
N VAL A 131 24.86 14.69 27.69
CA VAL A 131 24.08 15.28 28.79
C VAL A 131 22.69 14.63 28.87
N GLY A 132 22.02 14.42 27.74
CA GLY A 132 20.71 13.76 27.72
C GLY A 132 20.72 12.31 28.19
N ILE A 133 21.82 11.59 27.99
CA ILE A 133 22.01 10.20 28.45
C ILE A 133 22.29 10.17 29.94
N ALA A 134 23.13 11.07 30.43
CA ALA A 134 23.43 11.18 31.87
C ALA A 134 22.22 11.61 32.73
N TRP A 135 21.08 11.88 32.11
CA TRP A 135 19.82 12.19 32.79
C TRP A 135 18.77 11.09 32.60
N ILE A 136 19.12 9.95 31.97
CA ILE A 136 18.17 8.90 31.59
C ILE A 136 17.48 8.29 32.82
N ASP A 137 18.22 8.12 33.90
CA ASP A 137 17.71 7.61 35.18
C ASP A 137 17.14 8.72 36.09
N GLY A 138 17.09 9.95 35.59
CA GLY A 138 16.46 11.10 36.25
C GLY A 138 17.33 11.83 37.28
N GLU A 139 18.55 11.37 37.50
CA GLU A 139 19.56 12.03 38.34
C GLU A 139 20.88 12.14 37.54
N LEU A 140 21.58 13.26 37.66
CA LEU A 140 22.91 13.44 37.07
C LEU A 140 23.96 13.20 38.15
N GLU A 141 24.75 12.15 38.01
CA GLU A 141 25.72 11.80 39.03
C GLU A 141 26.96 12.72 39.03
N PRO A 142 27.63 12.93 40.18
CA PRO A 142 28.83 13.76 40.25
C PRO A 142 29.96 13.31 39.30
N GLY A 143 30.09 11.99 39.05
CA GLY A 143 31.09 11.43 38.13
C GLY A 143 30.81 11.78 36.67
N GLU A 144 29.55 11.68 36.26
CA GLU A 144 29.09 12.06 34.92
C GLU A 144 29.24 13.56 34.69
N GLN A 145 28.90 14.37 35.71
CA GLN A 145 29.04 15.83 35.64
C GLN A 145 30.50 16.25 35.44
N GLU A 146 31.46 15.62 36.14
CA GLU A 146 32.89 15.88 35.96
C GLU A 146 33.37 15.44 34.57
N PHE A 147 32.90 14.28 34.08
CA PHE A 147 33.22 13.78 32.74
C PHE A 147 32.75 14.73 31.64
N LEU A 148 31.49 15.18 31.72
CA LEU A 148 30.89 16.09 30.74
C LEU A 148 31.59 17.46 30.73
N GLN A 149 32.01 17.99 31.89
CA GLN A 149 32.78 19.24 32.00
C GLN A 149 34.18 19.11 31.38
N ARG A 150 34.87 17.97 31.60
CA ARG A 150 36.16 17.70 30.99
C ARG A 150 36.04 17.62 29.46
N MET A 151 35.04 16.89 28.96
CA MET A 151 34.80 16.76 27.52
C MET A 151 34.46 18.10 26.87
N ALA A 152 33.64 18.94 27.53
CA ALA A 152 33.35 20.29 27.05
C ALA A 152 34.63 21.13 26.90
N THR A 153 35.58 20.98 27.83
CA THR A 153 36.87 21.70 27.80
C THR A 153 37.77 21.20 26.66
N GLU A 154 37.90 19.88 26.49
CA GLU A 154 38.71 19.26 25.44
C GLU A 154 38.21 19.59 24.03
N LYS A 155 36.89 19.67 23.85
CA LYS A 155 36.25 20.05 22.58
C LYS A 155 36.13 21.57 22.38
N GLY A 156 36.62 22.39 23.32
CA GLY A 156 36.60 23.85 23.24
C GLY A 156 35.20 24.49 23.35
N LEU A 157 34.26 23.79 23.97
CA LEU A 157 32.84 24.17 24.12
C LEU A 157 32.46 24.59 25.55
N ALA A 158 33.41 24.61 26.49
CA ALA A 158 33.15 24.93 27.90
C ALA A 158 32.52 26.32 28.13
N ASP A 159 32.80 27.28 27.24
CA ASP A 159 32.23 28.63 27.28
C ASP A 159 31.04 28.82 26.32
N ASP A 160 30.61 27.77 25.60
CA ASP A 160 29.40 27.84 24.76
C ASP A 160 28.17 28.04 25.67
N PRO A 161 27.33 29.08 25.43
CA PRO A 161 26.23 29.42 26.33
C PRO A 161 25.20 28.30 26.53
N GLU A 162 24.98 27.47 25.51
CA GLU A 162 24.00 26.39 25.52
C GLU A 162 24.53 25.18 26.28
N ILE A 163 25.77 24.78 25.98
CA ILE A 163 26.45 23.69 26.71
C ILE A 163 26.61 24.04 28.18
N LYS A 164 27.04 25.27 28.48
CA LYS A 164 27.20 25.75 29.85
C LYS A 164 25.88 25.76 30.63
N SER A 165 24.77 26.08 29.96
CA SER A 165 23.44 26.02 30.58
C SER A 165 23.03 24.59 30.90
N LEU A 166 23.32 23.64 30.01
CA LEU A 166 22.98 22.22 30.18
C LEU A 166 23.78 21.56 31.30
N LEU A 167 25.08 21.86 31.40
CA LEU A 167 25.96 21.30 32.45
C LEU A 167 25.70 21.84 33.86
N LEU A 168 24.99 22.97 33.96
CA LEU A 168 24.61 23.62 35.22
C LEU A 168 23.12 23.42 35.57
N SER A 169 22.36 22.70 34.73
CA SER A 169 20.95 22.41 34.95
C SER A 169 20.78 21.48 36.15
N ASP A 170 19.78 21.77 36.98
CA ASP A 170 19.30 20.89 38.06
C ASP A 170 18.03 20.11 37.66
N GLN A 171 17.62 20.24 36.39
CA GLN A 171 16.45 19.56 35.82
C GLN A 171 16.88 18.52 34.78
N PRO A 172 16.22 17.34 34.75
CA PRO A 172 16.40 16.36 33.69
C PRO A 172 16.11 16.94 32.31
N VAL A 173 16.86 16.48 31.32
CA VAL A 173 16.58 16.88 29.93
C VAL A 173 15.29 16.21 29.45
N PRO A 174 14.34 16.98 28.90
CA PRO A 174 13.10 16.40 28.39
C PRO A 174 13.35 15.38 27.27
N PRO A 175 12.64 14.24 27.26
CA PRO A 175 12.76 13.18 26.25
C PRO A 175 12.68 13.68 24.80
N GLU A 176 11.77 14.63 24.54
CA GLU A 176 11.57 15.24 23.23
C GLU A 176 12.79 16.06 22.76
N GLU A 177 13.52 16.65 23.71
CA GLU A 177 14.69 17.48 23.43
C GLU A 177 15.91 16.61 23.12
N CYS A 178 16.13 15.57 23.93
CA CYS A 178 17.11 14.52 23.66
C CYS A 178 16.89 13.85 22.29
N TYR A 179 15.63 13.58 21.94
CA TYR A 179 15.28 12.98 20.66
C TYR A 179 15.59 13.91 19.48
N SER A 180 15.29 15.20 19.61
CA SER A 180 15.64 16.22 18.61
C SER A 180 17.15 16.31 18.40
N TRP A 181 17.94 16.22 19.47
CA TRP A 181 19.41 16.21 19.39
C TRP A 181 19.94 14.93 18.76
N LEU A 182 19.35 13.78 19.07
CA LEU A 182 19.70 12.49 18.48
C LEU A 182 19.44 12.48 16.98
N GLN A 183 18.26 12.95 16.56
CA GLN A 183 17.95 13.12 15.14
C GLN A 183 18.90 14.09 14.45
N THR A 184 19.23 15.20 15.11
CA THR A 184 20.15 16.21 14.56
C THR A 184 21.56 15.65 14.40
N TYR A 185 22.04 14.85 15.35
CA TYR A 185 23.34 14.21 15.30
C TYR A 185 23.41 13.11 14.24
N LEU A 186 22.39 12.24 14.18
CA LEU A 186 22.33 11.09 13.27
C LEU A 186 21.97 11.44 11.81
N ASN A 187 21.37 12.61 11.54
CA ASN A 187 21.01 13.03 10.18
C ASN A 187 22.16 13.72 9.40
N SER A 188 23.37 13.75 9.94
CA SER A 188 24.53 14.31 9.25
C SER A 188 25.22 13.25 8.37
N GLU A 189 25.44 13.55 7.09
CA GLU A 189 25.82 12.57 6.05
C GLU A 189 27.20 11.88 6.23
N ASP A 190 28.00 12.26 7.23
CA ASP A 190 29.35 11.74 7.48
C ASP A 190 29.63 11.66 8.99
N LYS A 191 29.14 10.64 9.71
CA LYS A 191 29.55 10.44 11.12
C LYS A 191 29.93 9.03 11.49
N ASP A 192 30.96 9.00 12.32
CA ASP A 192 31.62 7.82 12.87
C ASP A 192 30.85 7.36 14.11
N PHE A 193 30.01 6.34 13.93
CA PHE A 193 29.24 5.69 15.00
C PHE A 193 30.13 5.24 16.17
N GLN A 194 31.41 5.05 15.90
CA GLN A 194 32.43 4.70 16.86
C GLN A 194 32.66 5.80 17.91
N GLU A 195 32.63 7.08 17.52
CA GLU A 195 32.85 8.20 18.45
C GLU A 195 31.68 8.33 19.45
N LEU A 196 30.44 8.23 18.95
CA LEU A 196 29.26 8.23 19.82
C LEU A 196 29.30 7.04 20.79
N TYR A 197 29.65 5.85 20.30
CA TYR A 197 29.78 4.65 21.11
C TYR A 197 30.85 4.79 22.20
N GLU A 198 32.05 5.27 21.84
CA GLU A 198 33.16 5.44 22.78
C GLU A 198 32.86 6.51 23.83
N ALA A 199 32.19 7.60 23.43
CA ALA A 199 31.79 8.66 24.33
C ALA A 199 30.71 8.21 25.31
N ILE A 200 29.69 7.49 24.82
CA ILE A 200 28.63 6.88 25.65
C ILE A 200 29.25 5.87 26.62
N ASN A 201 30.07 4.95 26.12
CA ASN A 201 30.72 3.94 26.93
C ASN A 201 31.63 4.56 28.00
N SER A 202 32.32 5.66 27.70
CA SER A 202 33.17 6.34 28.68
C SER A 202 32.38 7.12 29.73
N LEU A 203 31.22 7.68 29.35
CA LEU A 203 30.28 8.37 30.25
C LEU A 203 29.73 7.38 31.28
N MET A 204 29.15 6.27 30.85
CA MET A 204 28.50 5.29 31.74
C MET A 204 29.50 4.47 32.60
N HIS A 205 30.81 4.62 32.38
CA HIS A 205 31.85 4.03 33.25
C HIS A 205 32.53 5.09 34.12
N SER A 206 31.99 6.32 34.18
CA SER A 206 32.62 7.44 34.87
C SER A 206 32.43 7.40 36.40
N ASP A 207 31.37 6.76 36.89
CA ASP A 207 31.03 6.53 38.30
C ASP A 207 31.51 5.16 38.85
N GLY A 208 31.74 4.17 37.98
CA GLY A 208 32.21 2.83 38.33
C GLY A 208 31.13 1.77 38.56
N GLU A 209 29.83 2.10 38.47
CA GLU A 209 28.72 1.15 38.59
C GLU A 209 27.58 1.46 37.60
N LEU A 210 27.52 0.74 36.48
CA LEU A 210 26.42 0.83 35.51
C LEU A 210 25.08 0.37 36.08
N ASP A 211 23.98 1.07 35.83
CA ASP A 211 22.64 0.60 36.19
C ASP A 211 22.03 -0.38 35.14
N SER A 212 20.75 -0.75 35.31
CA SER A 212 20.06 -1.68 34.42
C SER A 212 19.73 -1.11 33.03
N GLU A 213 19.40 0.17 32.95
CA GLU A 213 19.02 0.84 31.71
C GLU A 213 20.27 1.13 30.86
N GLU A 214 21.35 1.58 31.49
CA GLU A 214 22.67 1.78 30.87
C GLU A 214 23.32 0.47 30.37
N LYS A 215 23.23 -0.60 31.17
CA LYS A 215 23.72 -1.95 30.77
C LYS A 215 23.01 -2.48 29.53
N GLU A 216 21.71 -2.24 29.42
CA GLU A 216 20.91 -2.69 28.27
C GLU A 216 21.27 -1.88 27.02
N LEU A 217 21.51 -0.57 27.17
CA LEU A 217 22.00 0.32 26.11
C LEU A 217 23.37 -0.14 25.57
N LEU A 218 24.32 -0.48 26.44
CA LEU A 218 25.65 -1.00 26.06
C LEU A 218 25.61 -2.33 25.31
N LYS A 219 24.74 -3.25 25.75
CA LYS A 219 24.64 -4.60 25.19
C LYS A 219 24.17 -4.60 23.74
N GLU A 220 23.27 -3.69 23.37
CA GLU A 220 22.76 -3.56 22.00
C GLU A 220 23.68 -2.71 21.11
N LEU A 221 24.39 -1.72 21.69
CA LEU A 221 25.48 -1.02 21.00
C LEU A 221 26.62 -1.97 20.57
N THR A 222 26.81 -3.07 21.31
CA THR A 222 27.83 -4.10 21.05
C THR A 222 27.32 -5.31 20.27
N ALA A 223 26.04 -5.36 19.88
CA ALA A 223 25.46 -6.45 19.09
C ALA A 223 26.00 -6.44 17.64
N THR A 224 27.17 -7.05 17.47
CA THR A 224 27.79 -7.31 16.18
C THR A 224 27.16 -8.53 15.53
N GLU A 225 26.12 -8.33 14.71
CA GLU A 225 25.95 -9.11 13.47
C GLU A 225 24.85 -8.53 12.54
N ILE A 226 25.31 -8.13 11.34
CA ILE A 226 24.59 -8.05 10.06
C ILE A 226 23.64 -6.85 9.85
N GLY A 227 24.12 -5.88 9.06
CA GLY A 227 23.26 -4.99 8.26
C GLY A 227 23.66 -3.52 8.32
N ASN A 228 23.82 -2.93 7.12
CA ASN A 228 24.00 -1.51 6.77
C ASN A 228 23.74 -0.46 7.88
N ASN A 229 24.57 0.60 7.97
CA ASN A 229 24.50 1.71 8.95
C ASN A 229 23.06 2.25 9.22
N SER A 230 22.17 2.18 8.24
CA SER A 230 20.76 2.54 8.37
C SER A 230 19.96 1.69 9.36
N SER A 231 20.22 0.37 9.49
CA SER A 231 19.48 -0.50 10.43
C SER A 231 19.89 -0.26 11.88
N ARG A 232 21.17 0.03 12.13
CA ARG A 232 21.69 0.43 13.46
C ARG A 232 21.10 1.75 13.91
N GLN A 233 21.03 2.74 13.01
CA GLN A 233 20.42 4.05 13.27
C GLN A 233 18.94 3.91 13.67
N LEU A 234 18.18 3.10 12.94
CA LEU A 234 16.76 2.82 13.23
C LEU A 234 16.55 2.08 14.55
N THR A 235 17.45 1.16 14.90
CA THR A 235 17.39 0.36 16.14
C THR A 235 17.66 1.24 17.35
N LEU A 236 18.69 2.09 17.28
CA LEU A 236 19.01 3.07 18.31
C LEU A 236 17.90 4.10 18.49
N GLN A 237 17.39 4.67 17.39
CA GLN A 237 16.27 5.62 17.47
C GLN A 237 15.05 5.03 18.17
N ARG A 238 14.71 3.76 17.88
CA ARG A 238 13.56 3.08 18.53
C ARG A 238 13.77 2.84 20.02
N ARG A 239 14.98 2.50 20.46
CA ARG A 239 15.25 2.16 21.87
C ARG A 239 15.52 3.37 22.75
N PHE A 240 16.24 4.36 22.23
CA PHE A 240 16.39 5.65 22.89
C PHE A 240 15.02 6.30 23.15
N MET A 241 14.07 6.11 22.22
CA MET A 241 12.66 6.49 22.46
C MET A 241 11.94 5.62 23.49
N SER A 242 12.25 4.32 23.62
CA SER A 242 11.56 3.46 24.60
C SER A 242 12.05 3.65 26.03
N MET A 243 13.28 4.13 26.23
CA MET A 243 13.87 4.38 27.55
C MET A 243 13.49 5.78 28.07
N MET A 244 13.58 6.81 27.21
CA MET A 244 13.22 8.18 27.60
C MET A 244 11.70 8.41 27.73
N LEU A 245 10.84 7.48 27.32
CA LEU A 245 9.39 7.62 27.44
C LEU A 245 8.86 6.65 28.51
N ASP A 246 8.29 7.20 29.58
CA ASP A 246 7.66 6.43 30.67
C ASP A 246 6.80 5.29 30.10
N SER A 247 7.05 4.06 30.56
CA SER A 247 6.25 2.89 30.21
C SER A 247 4.75 3.08 30.47
N LYS A 248 4.36 3.94 31.42
CA LYS A 248 2.97 4.37 31.65
C LYS A 248 2.48 5.41 30.66
N PHE A 249 3.35 6.24 30.09
CA PHE A 249 3.01 7.10 28.95
C PHE A 249 2.79 6.26 27.69
N LEU A 250 3.65 5.28 27.40
CA LEU A 250 3.45 4.33 26.29
C LEU A 250 2.19 3.45 26.50
N ALA A 251 1.96 2.95 27.72
CA ALA A 251 0.73 2.21 28.06
C ALA A 251 -0.51 3.12 28.04
N GLY A 252 -0.37 4.39 28.42
CA GLY A 252 -1.41 5.41 28.37
C GLY A 252 -1.77 5.81 26.94
N VAL A 253 -0.81 5.84 26.02
CA VAL A 253 -1.06 6.05 24.58
C VAL A 253 -1.77 4.83 23.96
N VAL A 254 -1.39 3.61 24.34
CA VAL A 254 -2.07 2.37 23.90
C VAL A 254 -3.47 2.22 24.53
N GLN A 255 -3.70 2.74 25.74
CA GLN A 255 -5.04 2.81 26.35
C GLN A 255 -5.88 4.00 25.87
N MET A 256 -5.28 5.14 25.50
CA MET A 256 -6.00 6.31 24.98
C MET A 256 -6.66 6.05 23.63
N GLU A 257 -6.13 5.12 22.81
CA GLU A 257 -6.80 4.64 21.59
C GLU A 257 -8.17 3.97 21.89
N ARG A 258 -8.41 3.54 23.14
CA ARG A 258 -9.69 2.92 23.54
C ARG A 258 -10.66 3.86 24.27
N SER A 259 -10.27 5.08 24.65
CA SER A 259 -11.11 5.85 25.59
C SER A 259 -11.28 7.36 25.34
N SER A 260 -10.87 7.94 24.21
CA SER A 260 -11.14 9.38 23.97
C SER A 260 -11.70 9.71 22.59
N MET A 261 -12.94 9.31 22.34
CA MET A 261 -13.91 10.26 21.77
C MET A 261 -14.43 11.12 22.92
N VAL A 262 -14.43 12.46 22.75
CA VAL A 262 -14.92 13.53 23.65
C VAL A 262 -13.80 14.33 24.33
N ASN A 263 -13.18 15.25 23.58
CA ASN A 263 -13.24 16.71 23.80
C ASN A 263 -12.17 17.47 23.00
N GLN A 264 -12.59 18.57 22.40
CA GLN A 264 -11.83 19.54 21.61
C GLN A 264 -10.70 20.17 22.46
N THR A 265 -9.60 20.73 21.96
CA THR A 265 -9.48 21.87 21.02
C THR A 265 -7.98 22.17 20.82
N ALA A 266 -7.64 22.85 19.72
CA ALA A 266 -6.34 23.45 19.34
C ALA A 266 -5.35 22.54 18.59
N LEU A 267 -5.41 22.57 17.26
CA LEU A 267 -4.37 22.02 16.38
C LEU A 267 -3.78 23.14 15.51
N GLY A 268 -2.55 23.53 15.87
CA GLY A 268 -1.62 24.24 15.00
C GLY A 268 -1.11 23.31 13.89
N THR A 269 -0.80 23.92 12.76
CA THR A 269 -0.40 23.32 11.47
C THR A 269 0.70 22.25 11.56
N GLY A 270 0.37 21.00 11.21
CA GLY A 270 1.31 19.89 11.10
C GLY A 270 2.06 19.85 9.76
N TYR A 271 3.37 19.67 9.85
CA TYR A 271 4.35 19.57 8.76
C TYR A 271 4.26 18.22 8.03
N TYR A 272 4.35 18.25 6.70
CA TYR A 272 4.48 17.06 5.85
C TYR A 272 5.75 16.28 6.20
N ALA A 273 5.65 15.00 6.55
CA ALA A 273 6.77 14.08 6.35
C ALA A 273 6.95 13.90 4.83
N ARG A 274 7.72 14.80 4.20
CA ARG A 274 8.13 14.63 2.81
C ARG A 274 8.98 13.38 2.73
N VAL A 275 8.55 12.40 1.93
CA VAL A 275 9.43 11.33 1.43
C VAL A 275 10.70 12.01 0.89
N PRO A 276 11.91 11.66 1.36
CA PRO A 276 13.12 12.33 0.92
C PRO A 276 13.20 12.34 -0.61
N TYR A 277 13.55 13.49 -1.20
CA TYR A 277 13.67 13.62 -2.66
C TYR A 277 14.58 12.56 -3.28
N GLN A 278 15.56 12.07 -2.50
CA GLN A 278 16.45 10.97 -2.87
C GLN A 278 15.73 9.62 -3.05
N VAL A 279 14.66 9.34 -2.30
CA VAL A 279 13.81 8.14 -2.47
C VAL A 279 12.91 8.30 -3.70
N ILE A 280 12.39 9.51 -3.92
CA ILE A 280 11.63 9.86 -5.14
C ILE A 280 12.54 9.82 -6.39
N SER A 281 13.83 10.13 -6.27
CA SER A 281 14.77 10.07 -7.39
C SER A 281 15.20 8.65 -7.77
N ARG A 282 14.89 7.65 -6.93
CA ARG A 282 15.26 6.23 -7.13
C ARG A 282 14.13 5.37 -7.69
N PHE A 283 13.00 5.97 -8.06
CA PHE A 283 12.09 5.31 -8.99
C PHE A 283 12.87 5.07 -10.29
N SER A 284 13.29 3.83 -10.53
CA SER A 284 13.71 3.35 -11.86
C SER A 284 12.49 3.19 -12.77
N ILE A 285 11.72 4.27 -12.87
CA ILE A 285 10.88 4.66 -13.99
C ILE A 285 11.37 6.08 -14.29
N THR A 286 12.49 6.19 -15.00
CA THR A 286 13.28 7.42 -15.21
C THR A 286 12.61 8.46 -16.14
N ALA A 287 11.30 8.39 -16.30
CA ALA A 287 10.42 9.44 -16.79
C ALA A 287 9.00 9.12 -16.28
N ASN A 288 8.17 10.11 -15.96
CA ASN A 288 6.70 9.99 -15.91
C ASN A 288 5.94 9.58 -14.61
N ILE A 289 6.39 9.69 -13.36
CA ILE A 289 5.41 9.62 -12.22
C ILE A 289 4.35 10.74 -12.32
N LYS A 290 4.77 11.94 -12.70
CA LYS A 290 3.83 13.06 -12.94
C LYS A 290 2.88 12.74 -14.09
N THR A 291 3.41 12.21 -15.19
CA THR A 291 2.60 11.87 -16.36
C THR A 291 1.70 10.67 -16.11
N LEU A 292 2.14 9.66 -15.37
CA LEU A 292 1.29 8.56 -14.89
C LEU A 292 0.20 9.09 -13.97
N ALA A 293 0.51 10.03 -13.05
CA ALA A 293 -0.51 10.69 -12.24
C ALA A 293 -1.52 11.47 -13.09
N ASP A 294 -1.05 12.19 -14.11
CA ASP A 294 -1.90 12.94 -15.05
C ASP A 294 -2.74 11.99 -15.92
N ASP A 295 -2.19 10.86 -16.38
CA ASP A 295 -2.88 9.83 -17.17
C ASP A 295 -3.93 9.11 -16.33
N MET A 296 -3.59 8.72 -15.10
CA MET A 296 -4.53 8.13 -14.14
C MET A 296 -5.67 9.09 -13.79
N ALA A 297 -5.36 10.37 -13.56
CA ALA A 297 -6.38 11.40 -13.36
C ALA A 297 -7.26 11.58 -14.61
N LYS A 298 -6.68 11.56 -15.81
CA LYS A 298 -7.43 11.61 -17.08
C LYS A 298 -8.32 10.38 -17.27
N LEU A 299 -7.92 9.22 -16.76
CA LEU A 299 -8.73 8.01 -16.85
C LEU A 299 -9.88 8.00 -15.86
N TYR A 300 -9.61 8.36 -14.60
CA TYR A 300 -10.52 8.11 -13.49
C TYR A 300 -11.15 9.37 -12.87
N LEU A 301 -10.85 10.58 -13.37
CA LEU A 301 -11.46 11.83 -12.91
C LEU A 301 -12.11 12.65 -14.02
N THR A 302 -12.24 12.11 -15.24
CA THR A 302 -12.93 12.79 -16.36
C THR A 302 -14.11 11.98 -16.89
N ASP A 303 -14.90 12.61 -17.76
CA ASP A 303 -16.11 12.01 -18.35
C ASP A 303 -17.04 11.42 -17.29
N ASN A 304 -17.56 10.21 -17.48
CA ASN A 304 -18.44 9.60 -16.49
C ASN A 304 -17.70 9.07 -15.25
N PHE A 305 -16.36 9.00 -15.23
CA PHE A 305 -15.59 8.71 -14.02
C PHE A 305 -15.46 9.94 -13.11
N ALA A 306 -15.68 11.16 -13.61
CA ALA A 306 -15.59 12.37 -12.80
C ALA A 306 -16.57 12.30 -11.61
N PRO A 307 -16.20 12.82 -10.42
CA PRO A 307 -17.07 12.79 -9.26
C PRO A 307 -18.31 13.67 -9.43
N VAL A 308 -19.39 13.31 -8.75
CA VAL A 308 -20.57 14.16 -8.55
C VAL A 308 -20.59 14.70 -7.13
N LYS A 309 -20.98 15.98 -6.98
CA LYS A 309 -20.94 16.68 -5.69
C LYS A 309 -22.29 16.80 -4.99
N LYS A 310 -23.39 16.58 -5.72
CA LYS A 310 -24.75 16.79 -5.23
C LYS A 310 -25.34 15.47 -4.73
N GLU A 311 -25.72 15.44 -3.46
CA GLU A 311 -26.67 14.44 -2.94
C GLU A 311 -28.09 14.88 -3.33
N ILE A 312 -28.87 13.97 -3.90
CA ILE A 312 -30.19 14.21 -4.47
C ILE A 312 -31.18 13.27 -3.78
N THR A 313 -32.39 13.77 -3.54
CA THR A 313 -33.60 12.97 -3.33
C THR A 313 -34.58 13.41 -4.41
N ALA A 314 -35.11 12.48 -5.18
CA ALA A 314 -36.09 12.76 -6.22
C ALA A 314 -37.16 11.68 -6.25
N ASP A 315 -38.42 12.08 -6.15
CA ASP A 315 -39.57 11.19 -6.26
C ASP A 315 -40.20 11.29 -7.65
N ASN A 316 -40.95 10.27 -8.06
CA ASN A 316 -41.66 10.23 -9.34
C ASN A 316 -40.74 10.47 -10.54
N LEU A 317 -39.67 9.69 -10.64
CA LEU A 317 -38.77 9.73 -11.77
C LEU A 317 -39.51 9.47 -13.09
N ILE A 318 -38.95 10.01 -14.17
CA ILE A 318 -39.45 9.76 -15.52
C ILE A 318 -39.17 8.30 -15.87
N VAL A 319 -40.20 7.58 -16.31
CA VAL A 319 -40.12 6.20 -16.76
C VAL A 319 -40.50 6.18 -18.24
N GLU A 320 -39.61 5.68 -19.08
CA GLU A 320 -39.91 5.27 -20.46
C GLU A 320 -40.24 3.77 -20.47
N GLY A 321 -41.25 3.35 -21.22
CA GLY A 321 -41.79 1.99 -21.14
C GLY A 321 -42.78 1.80 -19.98
N GLU A 322 -42.89 0.58 -19.47
CA GLU A 322 -43.77 0.24 -18.35
C GLU A 322 -42.99 -0.44 -17.23
N LEU A 323 -42.79 0.27 -16.12
CA LEU A 323 -42.15 -0.30 -14.93
C LEU A 323 -43.10 -1.34 -14.29
N PRO A 324 -42.71 -2.62 -14.17
CA PRO A 324 -43.58 -3.67 -13.63
C PRO A 324 -44.09 -3.34 -12.23
N LYS A 325 -45.39 -3.53 -11.98
CA LYS A 325 -46.03 -3.15 -10.70
C LYS A 325 -45.61 -4.04 -9.54
N GLU A 326 -45.26 -5.28 -9.87
CA GLU A 326 -44.78 -6.32 -8.98
C GLU A 326 -43.29 -6.18 -8.63
N LEU A 327 -42.52 -5.38 -9.38
CA LEU A 327 -41.13 -5.05 -9.04
C LEU A 327 -41.12 -4.05 -7.87
N LYS A 328 -41.01 -4.59 -6.65
CA LYS A 328 -41.10 -3.86 -5.39
C LYS A 328 -39.84 -4.04 -4.55
N GLY A 329 -39.04 -2.99 -4.43
CA GLY A 329 -37.78 -3.04 -3.71
C GLY A 329 -36.83 -1.93 -4.11
N MET A 330 -35.55 -2.12 -3.81
CA MET A 330 -34.49 -1.15 -4.03
C MET A 330 -33.36 -1.77 -4.84
N PHE A 331 -33.02 -1.12 -5.95
CA PHE A 331 -31.74 -1.32 -6.62
C PHE A 331 -30.73 -0.38 -5.98
N LEU A 332 -29.61 -0.91 -5.48
CA LEU A 332 -28.50 -0.13 -4.94
C LEU A 332 -27.23 -0.40 -5.75
N ARG A 333 -26.44 0.65 -5.99
CA ARG A 333 -25.12 0.55 -6.59
C ARG A 333 -24.12 1.35 -5.75
N ASN A 334 -23.09 0.67 -5.25
CA ASN A 334 -21.98 1.32 -4.56
C ASN A 334 -20.81 1.57 -5.52
N GLY A 335 -20.05 2.63 -5.28
CA GLY A 335 -18.92 2.97 -6.13
C GLY A 335 -18.13 4.18 -5.64
N PRO A 336 -16.97 4.42 -6.26
CA PRO A 336 -16.05 5.46 -5.88
C PRO A 336 -16.51 6.82 -6.42
N ASN A 337 -16.41 7.85 -5.59
CA ASN A 337 -16.79 9.20 -5.93
C ASN A 337 -15.98 10.17 -5.05
N PRO A 338 -14.72 10.47 -5.38
CA PRO A 338 -13.85 11.29 -4.53
C PRO A 338 -14.48 12.67 -4.24
N GLN A 339 -14.67 12.99 -2.95
CA GLN A 339 -15.28 14.25 -2.53
C GLN A 339 -14.37 15.45 -2.81
N PHE A 340 -13.07 15.27 -2.54
CA PHE A 340 -12.04 16.27 -2.75
C PHE A 340 -11.08 15.87 -3.86
N LYS A 341 -10.30 16.84 -4.35
CA LYS A 341 -9.25 16.56 -5.33
C LYS A 341 -8.24 15.57 -4.71
N PRO A 342 -8.04 14.38 -5.31
CA PRO A 342 -7.11 13.38 -4.78
C PRO A 342 -5.67 13.89 -4.68
N THR A 343 -4.88 13.21 -3.86
CA THR A 343 -3.43 13.44 -3.72
C THR A 343 -2.65 12.22 -4.24
N GLY A 344 -1.49 12.46 -4.85
CA GLY A 344 -0.67 11.38 -5.41
C GLY A 344 -1.28 10.71 -6.66
N LEU A 345 -1.00 9.42 -6.83
CA LEU A 345 -1.59 8.58 -7.88
C LEU A 345 -3.02 8.22 -7.49
N HIS A 346 -4.01 8.71 -8.25
CA HIS A 346 -5.42 8.36 -8.03
C HIS A 346 -5.86 7.23 -8.94
N HIS A 347 -6.21 6.09 -8.35
CA HIS A 347 -6.84 4.97 -9.01
C HIS A 347 -8.37 4.98 -8.78
N TRP A 348 -9.12 4.34 -9.67
CA TRP A 348 -10.59 4.26 -9.57
C TRP A 348 -11.06 3.71 -8.20
N LEU A 349 -10.31 2.77 -7.62
CA LEU A 349 -10.57 2.13 -6.33
C LEU A 349 -10.49 3.09 -5.12
N ASP A 350 -9.92 4.29 -5.28
CA ASP A 350 -9.58 5.17 -4.15
C ASP A 350 -10.70 6.16 -3.75
N GLY A 351 -11.73 6.33 -4.60
CA GLY A 351 -12.76 7.33 -4.35
C GLY A 351 -13.65 7.01 -3.13
N ASP A 352 -14.16 8.04 -2.46
CA ASP A 352 -15.15 7.88 -1.39
C ASP A 352 -16.37 7.08 -1.84
N GLY A 353 -16.92 6.23 -0.99
CA GLY A 353 -18.14 5.49 -1.30
C GLY A 353 -19.34 6.41 -1.47
N MET A 354 -20.03 6.31 -2.60
CA MET A 354 -21.34 6.92 -2.83
C MET A 354 -22.34 5.87 -3.29
N LEU A 355 -23.41 5.73 -2.50
CA LEU A 355 -24.54 4.89 -2.83
C LEU A 355 -25.48 5.63 -3.78
N HIS A 356 -25.96 4.91 -4.78
CA HIS A 356 -27.07 5.31 -5.63
C HIS A 356 -28.17 4.27 -5.49
N CYS A 357 -29.35 4.70 -5.03
CA CYS A 357 -30.50 3.84 -4.82
C CYS A 357 -31.64 4.29 -5.73
N VAL A 358 -32.26 3.33 -6.40
CA VAL A 358 -33.54 3.49 -7.10
C VAL A 358 -34.55 2.59 -6.40
N GLU A 359 -35.47 3.21 -5.67
CA GLU A 359 -36.59 2.49 -5.07
C GLU A 359 -37.72 2.41 -6.09
N MET A 360 -38.26 1.21 -6.27
CA MET A 360 -39.31 0.91 -7.24
C MET A 360 -40.49 0.28 -6.51
N SER A 361 -41.69 0.81 -6.78
CA SER A 361 -42.91 0.29 -6.19
C SER A 361 -44.13 0.71 -7.01
N ASN A 362 -45.01 -0.25 -7.30
CA ASN A 362 -46.30 -0.03 -7.97
C ASN A 362 -46.17 0.78 -9.28
N GLY A 363 -45.15 0.48 -10.09
CA GLY A 363 -44.90 1.14 -11.38
C GLY A 363 -44.35 2.58 -11.26
N LYS A 364 -43.86 2.99 -10.10
CA LYS A 364 -43.17 4.26 -9.87
C LYS A 364 -41.75 4.02 -9.38
N ALA A 365 -40.89 5.00 -9.62
CA ALA A 365 -39.52 5.01 -9.12
C ALA A 365 -39.17 6.32 -8.40
N SER A 366 -38.35 6.23 -7.36
CA SER A 366 -37.68 7.34 -6.69
C SER A 366 -36.18 7.07 -6.64
N TYR A 367 -35.38 8.12 -6.50
CA TYR A 367 -33.92 8.05 -6.48
C TYR A 367 -33.34 8.80 -5.29
N ARG A 368 -32.27 8.22 -4.75
CA ARG A 368 -31.46 8.84 -3.71
C ARG A 368 -29.98 8.49 -3.91
N ASN A 369 -29.10 9.48 -3.76
CA ASN A 369 -27.68 9.21 -3.59
C ASN A 369 -27.12 9.86 -2.32
N ARG A 370 -26.27 9.12 -1.60
CA ARG A 370 -25.60 9.58 -0.39
C ARG A 370 -24.14 9.16 -0.38
N TYR A 371 -23.28 10.07 0.07
CA TYR A 371 -21.94 9.68 0.50
C TYR A 371 -22.04 8.77 1.73
N ILE A 372 -21.22 7.73 1.75
CA ILE A 372 -20.99 6.96 2.96
C ILE A 372 -20.03 7.76 3.83
N ARG A 373 -20.53 8.25 4.96
CA ARG A 373 -19.82 9.16 5.86
C ARG A 373 -18.88 8.36 6.74
N THR A 374 -17.83 7.79 6.14
CA THR A 374 -16.77 7.10 6.87
C THR A 374 -16.01 8.07 7.77
N ASP A 375 -15.26 7.56 8.75
CA ASP A 375 -14.51 8.43 9.65
C ASP A 375 -13.44 9.23 8.89
N GLY A 376 -12.76 8.61 7.91
CA GLY A 376 -11.86 9.32 7.01
C GLY A 376 -12.56 10.40 6.17
N PHE A 377 -13.78 10.13 5.68
CA PHE A 377 -14.59 11.13 4.99
C PHE A 377 -14.91 12.34 5.90
N LYS A 378 -15.34 12.11 7.15
CA LYS A 378 -15.67 13.19 8.11
C LYS A 378 -14.47 14.08 8.41
N VAL A 379 -13.28 13.48 8.54
CA VAL A 379 -12.04 14.24 8.77
C VAL A 379 -11.69 15.09 7.56
N GLU A 380 -11.72 14.53 6.35
CA GLU A 380 -11.46 15.30 5.12
C GLU A 380 -12.50 16.40 4.90
N GLN A 381 -13.77 16.13 5.25
CA GLN A 381 -14.84 17.12 5.20
C GLN A 381 -14.56 18.31 6.12
N THR A 382 -14.11 18.05 7.35
CA THR A 382 -13.75 19.09 8.32
C THR A 382 -12.54 19.90 7.86
N GLN A 383 -11.58 19.27 7.18
CA GLN A 383 -10.40 19.96 6.64
C GLN A 383 -10.59 20.56 5.24
N ALA A 384 -11.74 20.30 4.60
CA ALA A 384 -12.08 20.72 3.24
C ALA A 384 -11.03 20.33 2.18
N LYS A 385 -10.34 19.20 2.36
CA LYS A 385 -9.32 18.69 1.44
C LYS A 385 -9.10 17.20 1.62
N ALA A 386 -8.58 16.55 0.57
CA ALA A 386 -8.08 15.20 0.68
C ALA A 386 -6.86 15.14 1.61
N ILE A 387 -6.82 14.13 2.48
CA ILE A 387 -5.78 13.89 3.49
C ILE A 387 -5.08 12.57 3.18
N TRP A 388 -5.83 11.52 2.86
CA TRP A 388 -5.25 10.21 2.57
C TRP A 388 -4.99 10.04 1.06
N PRO A 389 -3.81 9.55 0.67
CA PRO A 389 -3.56 9.17 -0.71
C PRO A 389 -4.18 7.80 -1.03
N GLY A 390 -4.24 7.45 -2.30
CA GLY A 390 -4.80 6.18 -2.79
C GLY A 390 -3.93 4.94 -2.56
N LEU A 391 -4.46 3.75 -2.86
CA LEU A 391 -3.83 2.42 -2.65
C LEU A 391 -2.45 2.26 -3.29
N LEU A 392 -2.18 2.98 -4.37
CA LEU A 392 -0.90 2.92 -5.11
C LEU A 392 0.18 3.86 -4.52
N ASN A 393 -0.10 4.54 -3.41
CA ASN A 393 0.80 5.49 -2.77
C ASN A 393 1.31 4.97 -1.41
N LEU A 394 2.32 5.64 -0.86
CA LEU A 394 2.80 5.32 0.49
C LEU A 394 1.68 5.61 1.51
N PRO A 395 1.39 4.66 2.41
CA PRO A 395 0.49 4.90 3.53
C PRO A 395 0.96 6.09 4.39
N ARG A 396 0.03 6.67 5.14
CA ARG A 396 0.37 7.71 6.13
C ARG A 396 0.86 7.07 7.42
N PHE A 397 1.81 7.74 8.07
CA PHE A 397 2.41 7.29 9.33
C PHE A 397 2.40 8.39 10.40
N ASP A 398 1.71 9.52 10.17
CA ASP A 398 1.68 10.69 11.04
C ASP A 398 0.37 10.83 11.85
N ALA A 399 0.48 11.23 13.12
CA ALA A 399 -0.64 11.61 14.00
C ALA A 399 -1.08 13.07 13.73
N PRO A 400 -2.36 13.47 13.93
CA PRO A 400 -3.40 12.84 14.74
C PRO A 400 -4.41 11.98 13.95
N HIS A 401 -4.16 11.67 12.68
CA HIS A 401 -5.18 11.04 11.84
C HIS A 401 -5.25 9.51 11.92
N GLY A 402 -4.30 8.87 12.61
CA GLY A 402 -4.39 7.49 13.16
C GLY A 402 -4.58 6.32 12.19
N LEU A 403 -4.94 6.57 10.93
CA LEU A 403 -5.24 5.55 9.93
C LEU A 403 -4.15 5.51 8.86
N MET A 404 -3.49 4.37 8.72
CA MET A 404 -2.52 4.12 7.64
C MET A 404 -3.16 4.29 6.25
N MET A 405 -4.42 3.85 6.12
CA MET A 405 -5.21 3.88 4.90
C MET A 405 -6.65 4.28 5.23
N LYS A 406 -7.30 5.01 4.32
CA LYS A 406 -8.69 5.45 4.49
C LYS A 406 -9.65 4.34 4.07
N ASN A 407 -10.55 3.95 4.96
CA ASN A 407 -11.70 3.13 4.58
C ASN A 407 -12.70 3.99 3.79
N THR A 408 -12.85 3.67 2.50
CA THR A 408 -13.75 4.38 1.57
C THR A 408 -15.16 3.79 1.54
N ALA A 409 -15.35 2.56 2.03
CA ALA A 409 -16.62 1.82 1.99
C ALA A 409 -17.29 1.82 0.60
N ASN A 410 -16.50 1.78 -0.48
CA ASN A 410 -16.96 2.10 -1.84
C ASN A 410 -17.27 0.89 -2.73
N THR A 411 -16.96 -0.33 -2.28
CA THR A 411 -16.86 -1.49 -3.18
C THR A 411 -18.22 -2.10 -3.45
N SER A 412 -18.97 -2.45 -2.41
CA SER A 412 -20.26 -3.15 -2.56
C SER A 412 -21.18 -2.89 -1.36
N CYS A 413 -22.34 -3.54 -1.38
CA CYS A 413 -23.24 -3.62 -0.25
C CYS A 413 -23.79 -5.04 -0.04
N VAL A 414 -24.17 -5.35 1.19
CA VAL A 414 -24.94 -6.56 1.53
C VAL A 414 -26.08 -6.21 2.49
N PHE A 415 -27.25 -6.81 2.28
CA PHE A 415 -28.36 -6.74 3.23
C PHE A 415 -28.47 -8.05 4.00
N HIS A 416 -28.27 -8.00 5.31
CA HIS A 416 -28.28 -9.18 6.17
C HIS A 416 -28.75 -8.81 7.58
N ALA A 417 -29.56 -9.68 8.19
CA ALA A 417 -30.11 -9.47 9.55
C ALA A 417 -30.76 -8.08 9.75
N GLY A 418 -31.52 -7.60 8.75
CA GLY A 418 -32.21 -6.30 8.81
C GLY A 418 -31.31 -5.07 8.61
N LYS A 419 -30.02 -5.27 8.31
CA LYS A 419 -29.02 -4.20 8.15
C LYS A 419 -28.48 -4.18 6.74
N LEU A 420 -28.34 -2.98 6.18
CA LEU A 420 -27.53 -2.77 4.97
C LEU A 420 -26.11 -2.40 5.40
N LEU A 421 -25.13 -3.14 4.91
CA LEU A 421 -23.71 -2.90 5.17
C LEU A 421 -23.03 -2.45 3.88
N ALA A 422 -22.32 -1.32 3.91
CA ALA A 422 -21.43 -0.89 2.83
C ALA A 422 -20.00 -1.34 3.11
N LEU A 423 -19.34 -1.88 2.08
CA LEU A 423 -18.17 -2.73 2.24
C LEU A 423 -16.95 -2.18 1.49
N TRP A 424 -15.76 -2.43 2.06
CA TRP A 424 -14.46 -2.23 1.45
C TRP A 424 -13.48 -3.23 2.05
N GLU A 425 -12.80 -3.99 1.20
CA GLU A 425 -12.08 -5.22 1.56
C GLU A 425 -10.93 -5.07 2.57
N ALA A 426 -10.43 -3.84 2.77
CA ALA A 426 -9.35 -3.55 3.70
C ALA A 426 -9.82 -2.89 5.01
N GLY A 427 -11.12 -2.96 5.35
CA GLY A 427 -11.65 -2.39 6.59
C GLY A 427 -12.94 -3.04 7.07
N ALA A 428 -13.44 -2.54 8.20
CA ALA A 428 -14.75 -2.94 8.74
C ALA A 428 -15.90 -2.37 7.88
N PRO A 429 -17.06 -3.05 7.85
CA PRO A 429 -18.24 -2.57 7.13
C PRO A 429 -18.86 -1.35 7.83
N TYR A 430 -19.60 -0.55 7.07
CA TYR A 430 -20.41 0.57 7.59
C TYR A 430 -21.89 0.25 7.48
N GLU A 431 -22.63 0.37 8.59
CA GLU A 431 -24.08 0.23 8.57
C GLU A 431 -24.73 1.47 7.94
N ILE A 432 -25.70 1.21 7.05
CA ILE A 432 -26.47 2.19 6.31
C ILE A 432 -27.95 1.98 6.63
N ARG A 433 -28.63 3.04 7.07
CA ARG A 433 -30.07 3.01 7.37
C ARG A 433 -30.88 3.14 6.08
N LEU A 434 -31.81 2.22 5.86
CA LEU A 434 -32.79 2.28 4.79
C LEU A 434 -34.08 2.98 5.26
N PRO A 435 -34.82 3.66 4.35
CA PRO A 435 -34.48 3.90 2.94
C PRO A 435 -33.59 5.15 2.72
N ASP A 436 -33.28 5.91 3.78
CA ASP A 436 -32.63 7.24 3.68
C ASP A 436 -31.14 7.24 3.30
N LEU A 437 -30.52 6.06 3.30
CA LEU A 437 -29.09 5.86 3.05
C LEU A 437 -28.21 6.65 4.04
N GLU A 438 -28.70 6.85 5.26
CA GLU A 438 -27.94 7.51 6.31
C GLU A 438 -26.86 6.56 6.84
N THR A 439 -25.62 7.03 6.91
CA THR A 439 -24.54 6.26 7.54
C THR A 439 -24.71 6.24 9.05
N VAL A 440 -24.95 5.05 9.61
CA VAL A 440 -25.07 4.84 11.05
C VAL A 440 -23.67 4.85 11.69
N GLY A 441 -22.72 4.14 11.09
CA GLY A 441 -21.34 4.06 11.59
C GLY A 441 -20.68 2.73 11.23
N VAL A 442 -19.48 2.51 11.76
CA VAL A 442 -18.77 1.22 11.63
C VAL A 442 -19.57 0.12 12.32
N TYR A 443 -19.69 -1.04 11.69
CA TYR A 443 -20.39 -2.20 12.27
C TYR A 443 -19.38 -3.30 12.63
N THR A 444 -19.17 -3.51 13.94
CA THR A 444 -18.15 -4.42 14.50
C THR A 444 -18.70 -5.75 14.99
N PHE A 445 -19.99 -6.04 14.75
CA PHE A 445 -20.68 -7.24 15.24
C PHE A 445 -20.56 -7.41 16.77
N ASN A 446 -20.86 -6.34 17.52
CA ASN A 446 -20.65 -6.25 18.98
C ASN A 446 -19.18 -6.48 19.37
N ASP A 447 -18.27 -5.81 18.67
CA ASP A 447 -16.82 -5.85 18.86
C ASP A 447 -16.18 -7.24 18.69
N LYS A 448 -16.91 -8.18 18.07
CA LYS A 448 -16.40 -9.52 17.76
C LYS A 448 -15.60 -9.55 16.45
N LEU A 449 -15.74 -8.56 15.57
CA LEU A 449 -14.98 -8.50 14.33
C LEU A 449 -13.54 -8.03 14.59
N ALA A 450 -12.59 -8.96 14.53
CA ALA A 450 -11.17 -8.70 14.72
C ALA A 450 -10.38 -8.51 13.40
N SER A 451 -10.99 -8.86 12.27
CA SER A 451 -10.40 -8.87 10.93
C SER A 451 -10.95 -7.74 10.06
N THR A 452 -10.32 -7.52 8.89
CA THR A 452 -10.99 -6.82 7.78
C THR A 452 -12.20 -7.63 7.29
N PHE A 453 -13.06 -7.01 6.47
CA PHE A 453 -14.30 -7.62 6.01
C PHE A 453 -14.38 -7.57 4.48
N THR A 454 -14.56 -8.73 3.85
CA THR A 454 -14.66 -8.86 2.39
C THR A 454 -15.76 -7.96 1.82
N ALA A 455 -15.52 -7.39 0.64
CA ALA A 455 -16.55 -6.74 -0.14
C ALA A 455 -17.50 -7.73 -0.83
N HIS A 456 -17.27 -9.04 -0.72
CA HIS A 456 -18.03 -10.04 -1.45
C HIS A 456 -18.64 -11.12 -0.56
N PRO A 457 -19.32 -10.76 0.54
CA PRO A 457 -19.93 -11.74 1.44
C PRO A 457 -20.93 -12.61 0.67
N LYS A 458 -21.04 -13.88 1.05
CA LYS A 458 -21.96 -14.82 0.43
C LYS A 458 -22.99 -15.27 1.46
N ILE A 459 -24.27 -15.11 1.17
CA ILE A 459 -25.36 -15.57 2.03
C ILE A 459 -25.82 -16.92 1.50
N ASP A 460 -25.86 -17.94 2.34
CA ASP A 460 -26.48 -19.21 1.98
C ASP A 460 -28.02 -19.04 2.02
N PRO A 461 -28.73 -19.21 0.89
CA PRO A 461 -30.17 -18.97 0.81
C PRO A 461 -31.00 -19.97 1.63
N VAL A 462 -30.43 -21.10 2.04
CA VAL A 462 -31.09 -22.13 2.85
C VAL A 462 -30.93 -21.85 4.35
N THR A 463 -29.71 -21.57 4.81
CA THR A 463 -29.44 -21.37 6.25
C THR A 463 -29.60 -19.92 6.69
N GLY A 464 -29.47 -18.97 5.77
CA GLY A 464 -29.37 -17.53 6.03
C GLY A 464 -28.03 -17.10 6.65
N GLU A 465 -27.07 -18.03 6.79
CA GLU A 465 -25.73 -17.69 7.25
C GLU A 465 -25.01 -16.82 6.22
N MET A 466 -24.35 -15.77 6.70
CA MET A 466 -23.47 -14.95 5.88
C MET A 466 -22.02 -15.38 6.12
N ILE A 467 -21.37 -15.75 5.03
CA ILE A 467 -20.01 -16.23 4.98
C ILE A 467 -19.12 -15.07 4.55
N VAL A 468 -18.01 -14.87 5.27
CA VAL A 468 -17.11 -13.73 5.06
C VAL A 468 -15.66 -14.14 5.29
N PHE A 469 -14.75 -13.34 4.77
CA PHE A 469 -13.32 -13.43 5.12
C PHE A 469 -12.73 -12.02 5.26
N GLY A 470 -11.53 -11.95 5.84
CA GLY A 470 -10.70 -10.75 5.88
C GLY A 470 -9.26 -11.10 5.57
N PHE A 471 -8.54 -10.22 4.87
CA PHE A 471 -7.09 -10.37 4.65
C PHE A 471 -6.30 -9.28 5.38
N ALA A 472 -5.04 -9.60 5.73
CA ALA A 472 -4.11 -8.69 6.38
C ALA A 472 -2.83 -8.50 5.54
N PRO A 473 -2.42 -7.26 5.21
CA PRO A 473 -1.29 -7.03 4.30
C PRO A 473 0.09 -6.99 4.99
N ILE A 474 0.14 -6.94 6.33
CA ILE A 474 1.39 -6.69 7.08
C ILE A 474 1.88 -7.95 7.80
N ALA A 475 1.04 -8.53 8.66
CA ALA A 475 1.42 -9.64 9.52
C ALA A 475 0.39 -10.78 9.47
N PRO A 476 0.81 -12.04 9.67
CA PRO A 476 -0.10 -13.17 9.82
C PRO A 476 -1.03 -13.03 11.05
N PRO A 477 -2.23 -13.66 11.02
CA PRO A 477 -2.77 -14.43 9.91
C PRO A 477 -3.13 -13.55 8.72
N TYR A 478 -2.69 -13.94 7.52
CA TYR A 478 -2.94 -13.16 6.31
C TYR A 478 -4.36 -13.31 5.77
N LEU A 479 -5.08 -14.35 6.20
CA LEU A 479 -6.46 -14.63 5.84
C LEU A 479 -7.20 -15.18 7.06
N GLU A 480 -8.36 -14.60 7.35
CA GLU A 480 -9.28 -15.03 8.39
C GLU A 480 -10.65 -15.30 7.78
N TYR A 481 -11.27 -16.39 8.20
CA TYR A 481 -12.55 -16.87 7.72
C TYR A 481 -13.59 -16.78 8.83
N SER A 482 -14.75 -16.16 8.56
CA SER A 482 -15.81 -16.02 9.55
C SER A 482 -17.18 -16.46 9.04
N VAL A 483 -18.01 -16.95 9.98
CA VAL A 483 -19.41 -17.32 9.75
C VAL A 483 -20.29 -16.49 10.66
N ILE A 484 -21.31 -15.86 10.07
CA ILE A 484 -22.28 -15.00 10.75
C ILE A 484 -23.65 -15.66 10.60
N SER A 485 -24.40 -15.84 11.70
CA SER A 485 -25.73 -16.46 11.64
C SER A 485 -26.77 -15.55 10.98
N LYS A 486 -27.92 -16.09 10.59
CA LYS A 486 -29.01 -15.31 9.97
C LYS A 486 -29.51 -14.11 10.80
N GLU A 487 -29.33 -14.16 12.12
CA GLU A 487 -29.65 -13.07 13.07
C GLU A 487 -28.53 -12.02 13.18
N GLY A 488 -27.43 -12.15 12.43
CA GLY A 488 -26.33 -11.19 12.44
C GLY A 488 -25.32 -11.41 13.57
N GLU A 489 -25.31 -12.58 14.21
CA GLU A 489 -24.29 -12.90 15.22
C GLU A 489 -23.05 -13.49 14.55
N LEU A 490 -21.88 -12.86 14.73
CA LEU A 490 -20.60 -13.46 14.38
C LEU A 490 -20.33 -14.66 15.30
N LYS A 491 -20.44 -15.87 14.73
CA LYS A 491 -20.36 -17.14 15.45
C LYS A 491 -18.94 -17.63 15.63
N ARG A 492 -18.11 -17.43 14.61
CA ARG A 492 -16.76 -18.01 14.54
C ARG A 492 -15.89 -17.23 13.58
N THR A 493 -14.62 -17.09 13.95
CA THR A 493 -13.51 -16.67 13.09
C THR A 493 -12.38 -17.67 13.24
N VAL A 494 -11.78 -18.11 12.14
CA VAL A 494 -10.59 -18.97 12.15
C VAL A 494 -9.56 -18.50 11.13
N PRO A 495 -8.26 -18.58 11.43
CA PRO A 495 -7.22 -18.28 10.46
C PRO A 495 -7.16 -19.37 9.39
N ILE A 496 -6.79 -18.97 8.18
CA ILE A 496 -6.47 -19.87 7.05
C ILE A 496 -5.05 -19.53 6.59
N ASP A 497 -4.16 -20.51 6.59
CA ASP A 497 -2.75 -20.28 6.30
C ASP A 497 -2.53 -20.12 4.79
N ILE A 498 -1.95 -18.98 4.43
CA ILE A 498 -1.46 -18.67 3.10
C ILE A 498 -0.02 -18.14 3.19
N PRO A 499 0.82 -18.39 2.16
CA PRO A 499 2.26 -18.18 2.26
C PRO A 499 2.69 -16.71 2.16
N ALA A 500 1.80 -15.82 1.74
CA ALA A 500 2.09 -14.41 1.53
C ALA A 500 0.79 -13.57 1.66
N PRO A 501 0.90 -12.27 1.93
CA PRO A 501 -0.25 -11.37 1.88
C PRO A 501 -0.69 -11.17 0.43
N VAL A 502 -1.81 -11.79 0.06
CA VAL A 502 -2.47 -11.57 -1.23
C VAL A 502 -3.72 -10.72 -1.05
N MET A 503 -4.01 -9.89 -2.04
CA MET A 503 -5.27 -9.16 -2.15
C MET A 503 -6.34 -10.13 -2.66
N MET A 504 -6.92 -10.89 -1.73
CA MET A 504 -8.03 -11.78 -2.03
C MET A 504 -9.31 -10.95 -2.13
N HIS A 505 -9.85 -10.83 -3.34
CA HIS A 505 -11.01 -9.98 -3.60
C HIS A 505 -12.34 -10.71 -3.36
N ASP A 506 -12.52 -11.87 -3.99
CA ASP A 506 -13.76 -12.64 -3.96
C ASP A 506 -13.52 -14.10 -3.56
N PHE A 507 -14.59 -14.83 -3.29
CA PHE A 507 -14.63 -16.22 -2.88
C PHE A 507 -15.99 -16.85 -3.24
N ALA A 508 -16.11 -18.17 -3.12
CA ALA A 508 -17.36 -18.86 -3.42
C ALA A 508 -17.83 -19.72 -2.25
N ILE A 509 -19.09 -20.12 -2.31
CA ILE A 509 -19.69 -21.08 -1.39
C ILE A 509 -20.39 -22.17 -2.20
N THR A 510 -20.47 -23.39 -1.68
CA THR A 510 -21.34 -24.47 -2.19
C THR A 510 -22.39 -24.82 -1.14
N GLU A 511 -22.93 -26.04 -1.09
CA GLU A 511 -23.73 -26.47 0.06
C GLU A 511 -22.82 -26.73 1.27
N HIS A 512 -21.72 -27.47 1.07
CA HIS A 512 -20.87 -27.96 2.14
C HIS A 512 -19.51 -27.25 2.25
N TYR A 513 -19.10 -26.45 1.27
CA TYR A 513 -17.76 -25.88 1.20
C TYR A 513 -17.74 -24.37 1.01
N THR A 514 -16.65 -23.77 1.50
CA THR A 514 -16.18 -22.42 1.17
C THR A 514 -14.96 -22.56 0.28
N ILE A 515 -14.89 -21.76 -0.80
CA ILE A 515 -13.84 -21.81 -1.82
C ILE A 515 -13.06 -20.50 -1.81
N PHE A 516 -11.77 -20.55 -1.46
CA PHE A 516 -10.86 -19.40 -1.47
C PHE A 516 -10.03 -19.33 -2.74
N LEU A 517 -9.81 -18.11 -3.23
CA LEU A 517 -9.07 -17.81 -4.46
C LEU A 517 -7.70 -17.21 -4.11
N ASP A 518 -6.71 -18.06 -3.88
CA ASP A 518 -5.33 -17.64 -3.62
C ASP A 518 -4.59 -17.39 -4.95
N MET A 519 -4.84 -16.20 -5.50
CA MET A 519 -4.22 -15.71 -6.72
C MET A 519 -2.95 -14.92 -6.37
N PRO A 520 -1.90 -14.92 -7.22
CA PRO A 520 -0.60 -14.33 -6.90
C PRO A 520 -0.59 -12.78 -6.97
N LEU A 521 -1.70 -12.11 -6.65
CA LEU A 521 -1.82 -10.66 -6.51
C LEU A 521 -1.38 -10.22 -5.11
N THR A 522 -0.07 -10.03 -4.94
CA THR A 522 0.51 -9.72 -3.62
C THR A 522 0.32 -8.26 -3.25
N PHE A 523 -0.08 -7.99 -2.00
CA PHE A 523 -0.16 -6.65 -1.45
C PHE A 523 0.93 -6.43 -0.37
N LYS A 524 1.95 -5.65 -0.73
CA LYS A 524 3.11 -5.35 0.11
C LYS A 524 3.38 -3.84 0.10
N PRO A 525 2.75 -3.05 1.00
CA PRO A 525 2.86 -1.58 1.02
C PRO A 525 4.30 -1.04 0.97
N MET A 526 5.23 -1.73 1.64
CA MET A 526 6.63 -1.31 1.76
C MET A 526 7.43 -1.41 0.45
N ARG A 527 6.89 -2.03 -0.61
CA ARG A 527 7.51 -2.05 -1.95
C ARG A 527 7.79 -0.67 -2.52
N ILE A 528 7.01 0.35 -2.13
CA ILE A 528 7.24 1.71 -2.62
C ILE A 528 8.61 2.24 -2.17
N MET A 529 9.11 1.84 -1.00
CA MET A 529 10.46 2.21 -0.56
C MET A 529 11.56 1.68 -1.49
N GLN A 530 11.25 0.66 -2.29
CA GLN A 530 12.12 0.06 -3.31
C GLN A 530 11.78 0.53 -4.73
N GLY A 531 10.89 1.52 -4.88
CA GLY A 531 10.44 2.04 -6.17
C GLY A 531 9.45 1.13 -6.91
N GLN A 532 8.81 0.18 -6.23
CA GLN A 532 7.86 -0.78 -6.81
C GLN A 532 6.41 -0.48 -6.38
N LEU A 533 5.43 -0.95 -7.17
CA LEU A 533 4.01 -0.86 -6.82
C LEU A 533 3.68 -1.70 -5.57
N PRO A 534 2.83 -1.20 -4.64
CA PRO A 534 2.37 -1.96 -3.47
C PRO A 534 1.69 -3.28 -3.83
N ILE A 535 0.82 -3.22 -4.83
CA ILE A 535 0.03 -4.35 -5.30
C ILE A 535 0.64 -4.79 -6.62
N LYS A 536 0.99 -6.08 -6.72
CA LYS A 536 1.66 -6.63 -7.89
C LYS A 536 1.23 -8.07 -8.12
N PHE A 537 0.84 -8.37 -9.36
CA PHE A 537 0.64 -9.72 -9.83
C PHE A 537 1.99 -10.41 -10.08
N GLU A 538 2.25 -11.51 -9.37
CA GLU A 538 3.48 -12.29 -9.46
C GLU A 538 3.26 -13.47 -10.42
N ALA A 539 3.27 -13.20 -11.73
CA ALA A 539 2.96 -14.16 -12.79
C ALA A 539 3.80 -15.45 -12.76
N GLN A 540 4.96 -15.43 -12.13
CA GLN A 540 5.84 -16.58 -11.92
C GLN A 540 5.34 -17.57 -10.86
N ASN A 541 4.38 -17.16 -10.01
CA ASN A 541 3.82 -17.99 -8.95
C ASN A 541 2.53 -18.67 -9.43
N PRO A 542 2.30 -19.96 -9.08
CA PRO A 542 1.05 -20.63 -9.43
C PRO A 542 -0.12 -20.08 -8.62
N SER A 543 -1.31 -20.07 -9.21
CA SER A 543 -2.56 -19.80 -8.51
C SER A 543 -3.07 -21.05 -7.79
N ARG A 544 -3.81 -20.89 -6.70
CA ARG A 544 -4.37 -22.00 -5.92
C ARG A 544 -5.83 -21.76 -5.56
N ILE A 545 -6.63 -22.81 -5.59
CA ILE A 545 -8.02 -22.81 -5.13
C ILE A 545 -8.10 -23.62 -3.84
N GLY A 546 -8.54 -23.01 -2.75
CA GLY A 546 -8.66 -23.64 -1.43
C GLY A 546 -10.10 -24.06 -1.16
N ILE A 547 -10.34 -25.34 -0.92
CA ILE A 547 -11.67 -25.87 -0.59
C ILE A 547 -11.68 -26.23 0.89
N LEU A 548 -12.52 -25.50 1.65
CA LEU A 548 -12.68 -25.62 3.09
C LEU A 548 -14.10 -26.13 3.38
N PRO A 549 -14.28 -27.22 4.15
CA PRO A 549 -15.60 -27.55 4.69
C PRO A 549 -16.20 -26.35 5.44
N ARG A 550 -17.47 -26.00 5.23
CA ARG A 550 -18.10 -24.74 5.68
C ARG A 550 -17.76 -24.35 7.13
N HIS A 551 -17.76 -25.30 8.05
CA HIS A 551 -17.47 -25.08 9.47
C HIS A 551 -16.14 -25.69 9.92
N GLY A 552 -15.28 -26.06 8.97
CA GLY A 552 -13.92 -26.54 9.18
C GLY A 552 -12.93 -25.41 9.50
N ASP A 553 -11.66 -25.76 9.69
CA ASP A 553 -10.56 -24.82 9.91
C ASP A 553 -9.38 -25.12 8.97
N ASN A 554 -8.28 -24.41 9.17
CA ASN A 554 -7.03 -24.59 8.42
C ASN A 554 -6.54 -26.04 8.32
N ARG A 555 -6.86 -26.93 9.28
CA ARG A 555 -6.43 -28.35 9.22
C ARG A 555 -7.22 -29.15 8.18
N THR A 556 -8.38 -28.66 7.79
CA THR A 556 -9.33 -29.34 6.89
C THR A 556 -9.39 -28.73 5.50
N ILE A 557 -8.74 -27.58 5.28
CA ILE A 557 -8.67 -26.98 3.96
C ILE A 557 -7.80 -27.82 3.03
N ARG A 558 -8.18 -27.88 1.76
CA ARG A 558 -7.43 -28.56 0.70
C ARG A 558 -7.14 -27.57 -0.42
N TRP A 559 -5.86 -27.45 -0.77
CA TRP A 559 -5.41 -26.54 -1.82
C TRP A 559 -5.15 -27.29 -3.12
N PHE A 560 -5.74 -26.81 -4.21
CA PHE A 560 -5.60 -27.35 -5.56
C PHE A 560 -4.86 -26.32 -6.42
N LYS A 561 -3.76 -26.73 -7.04
CA LYS A 561 -2.99 -25.84 -7.93
C LYS A 561 -3.71 -25.71 -9.27
N VAL A 562 -3.74 -24.50 -9.80
CA VAL A 562 -4.23 -24.19 -11.15
C VAL A 562 -3.19 -23.36 -11.89
N SER A 563 -3.40 -23.20 -13.19
CA SER A 563 -2.55 -22.34 -14.03
C SER A 563 -2.48 -20.92 -13.45
N ALA A 564 -1.31 -20.26 -13.52
CA ALA A 564 -1.16 -18.88 -13.06
C ALA A 564 -2.17 -17.97 -13.78
N CYS A 565 -3.03 -17.32 -13.00
CA CYS A 565 -4.08 -16.43 -13.46
C CYS A 565 -4.60 -15.57 -12.31
N MET A 566 -5.41 -14.57 -12.64
CA MET A 566 -6.22 -13.84 -11.68
C MET A 566 -7.69 -14.17 -11.90
N LEU A 567 -8.36 -14.58 -10.83
CA LEU A 567 -9.81 -14.70 -10.73
C LEU A 567 -10.32 -13.52 -9.91
N TYR A 568 -11.04 -12.59 -10.54
CA TYR A 568 -11.55 -11.40 -9.85
C TYR A 568 -12.90 -11.67 -9.19
N HIS A 569 -13.92 -12.00 -9.98
CA HIS A 569 -15.27 -12.24 -9.48
C HIS A 569 -15.75 -13.65 -9.76
N VAL A 570 -16.53 -14.17 -8.82
CA VAL A 570 -17.17 -15.48 -8.89
C VAL A 570 -18.61 -15.31 -9.36
N GLY A 571 -19.00 -16.09 -10.36
CA GLY A 571 -20.40 -16.21 -10.74
C GLY A 571 -21.19 -17.08 -9.77
N ASN A 572 -20.75 -18.34 -9.58
CA ASN A 572 -21.29 -19.23 -8.55
C ASN A 572 -20.38 -20.46 -8.36
N ALA A 573 -20.68 -21.29 -7.35
CA ALA A 573 -20.11 -22.62 -7.21
C ALA A 573 -21.13 -23.63 -6.68
N TRP A 574 -20.94 -24.91 -7.00
CA TRP A 574 -21.78 -26.00 -6.47
C TRP A 574 -21.03 -27.34 -6.48
N GLU A 575 -21.67 -28.38 -5.96
CA GLU A 575 -21.14 -29.74 -5.89
C GLU A 575 -21.82 -30.65 -6.93
N GLU A 576 -21.04 -31.49 -7.61
CA GLU A 576 -21.51 -32.55 -8.51
C GLU A 576 -20.77 -33.86 -8.20
N GLY A 577 -21.38 -34.70 -7.38
CA GLY A 577 -20.74 -35.94 -6.91
C GLY A 577 -19.48 -35.62 -6.11
N ASP A 578 -18.32 -36.12 -6.56
CA ASP A 578 -17.02 -35.88 -5.94
C ASP A 578 -16.33 -34.60 -6.44
N GLU A 579 -17.00 -33.79 -7.25
CA GLU A 579 -16.44 -32.57 -7.83
C GLU A 579 -17.07 -31.29 -7.26
N VAL A 580 -16.25 -30.26 -7.09
CA VAL A 580 -16.70 -28.89 -6.91
C VAL A 580 -16.60 -28.17 -8.24
N ILE A 581 -17.69 -27.55 -8.67
CA ILE A 581 -17.79 -26.72 -9.85
C ILE A 581 -17.70 -25.26 -9.42
N LEU A 582 -16.78 -24.51 -10.02
CA LEU A 582 -16.62 -23.07 -9.78
C LEU A 582 -16.71 -22.33 -11.12
N LEU A 583 -17.55 -21.31 -11.17
CA LEU A 583 -17.63 -20.36 -12.27
C LEU A 583 -17.02 -19.03 -11.83
N ALA A 584 -15.99 -18.58 -12.52
CA ALA A 584 -15.31 -17.33 -12.19
C ALA A 584 -14.78 -16.66 -13.46
N THR A 585 -14.67 -15.34 -13.40
CA THR A 585 -14.06 -14.56 -14.47
C THR A 585 -12.55 -14.53 -14.29
N ARG A 586 -11.84 -14.84 -15.38
CA ARG A 586 -10.40 -15.07 -15.40
C ARG A 586 -9.71 -14.11 -16.35
N THR A 587 -8.59 -13.55 -15.91
CA THR A 587 -7.56 -12.97 -16.78
C THR A 587 -6.23 -13.71 -16.55
N PRO A 588 -5.41 -13.96 -17.58
CA PRO A 588 -4.10 -14.60 -17.42
C PRO A 588 -3.13 -13.76 -16.57
N ASP A 589 -3.21 -12.44 -16.68
CA ASP A 589 -2.41 -11.46 -15.96
C ASP A 589 -3.25 -10.23 -15.59
N THR A 590 -2.76 -9.43 -14.64
CA THR A 590 -3.40 -8.17 -14.28
C THR A 590 -2.38 -7.13 -13.86
N TYR A 591 -2.62 -5.91 -14.30
CA TYR A 591 -1.92 -4.68 -13.97
C TYR A 591 -2.84 -3.72 -13.19
N LEU A 592 -3.97 -4.21 -12.69
CA LEU A 592 -5.01 -3.42 -12.03
C LEU A 592 -5.47 -2.24 -12.88
N PHE A 593 -5.56 -2.39 -14.20
CA PHE A 593 -5.91 -1.32 -15.13
C PHE A 593 -4.98 -0.10 -15.08
N ILE A 594 -3.77 -0.24 -14.51
CA ILE A 594 -2.75 0.79 -14.56
C ILE A 594 -2.20 0.85 -15.99
N PRO A 595 -2.18 2.03 -16.65
CA PRO A 595 -1.64 2.18 -18.00
C PRO A 595 -0.20 1.64 -18.10
N GLN A 596 0.03 0.81 -19.11
CA GLN A 596 1.36 0.32 -19.48
C GLN A 596 1.96 1.21 -20.57
N GLU A 597 3.29 1.32 -20.64
CA GLU A 597 3.96 2.03 -21.73
C GLU A 597 3.71 1.30 -23.08
N ASP A 598 3.33 2.06 -24.12
CA ASP A 598 3.21 1.55 -25.48
C ASP A 598 4.56 0.97 -25.94
N LYS A 599 4.60 -0.31 -26.33
CA LYS A 599 5.82 -1.00 -26.79
C LYS A 599 6.31 -0.57 -28.19
N GLY A 600 5.89 0.59 -28.70
CA GLY A 600 6.28 1.11 -30.01
C GLY A 600 5.46 0.55 -31.19
N GLU A 601 5.80 1.00 -32.42
CA GLU A 601 5.04 0.71 -33.64
C GLU A 601 4.87 -0.80 -33.89
N GLY A 602 3.62 -1.25 -33.77
CA GLY A 602 3.19 -2.63 -34.08
C GLY A 602 2.92 -3.53 -32.86
N GLY A 603 3.23 -3.08 -31.64
CA GLY A 603 2.81 -3.78 -30.42
C GLY A 603 1.46 -3.28 -29.93
N GLU A 604 0.40 -4.09 -30.01
CA GLU A 604 -0.83 -3.77 -29.27
C GLU A 604 -0.51 -3.70 -27.77
N THR A 605 -0.89 -2.61 -27.10
CA THR A 605 -0.95 -2.56 -25.65
C THR A 605 -1.95 -3.63 -25.18
N GLU A 606 -1.46 -4.65 -24.47
CA GLU A 606 -2.29 -5.72 -23.90
C GLU A 606 -3.26 -5.09 -22.89
N PHE A 607 -4.54 -5.01 -23.26
CA PHE A 607 -5.61 -4.58 -22.38
C PHE A 607 -6.20 -5.81 -21.69
N GLU A 608 -6.30 -5.75 -20.37
CA GLU A 608 -6.83 -6.84 -19.55
C GLU A 608 -8.21 -7.26 -20.05
N GLN A 609 -8.32 -8.52 -20.44
CA GLN A 609 -9.57 -9.14 -20.89
C GLN A 609 -9.94 -10.25 -19.92
N PHE A 610 -11.16 -10.17 -19.42
CA PHE A 610 -11.73 -11.17 -18.52
C PHE A 610 -12.57 -12.12 -19.35
N ARG A 611 -12.50 -13.42 -19.06
CA ARG A 611 -13.37 -14.43 -19.69
C ARG A 611 -13.98 -15.30 -18.63
N LEU A 612 -15.20 -15.74 -18.88
CA LEU A 612 -15.87 -16.69 -17.99
C LEU A 612 -15.22 -18.07 -18.10
N TYR A 613 -14.77 -18.62 -16.97
CA TYR A 613 -14.20 -19.96 -16.88
C TYR A 613 -15.01 -20.84 -15.95
N ARG A 614 -15.03 -22.14 -16.27
CA ARG A 614 -15.47 -23.21 -15.38
C ARG A 614 -14.28 -24.02 -14.91
N TYR A 615 -14.23 -24.23 -13.60
CA TYR A 615 -13.29 -25.11 -12.94
C TYR A 615 -14.07 -26.31 -12.40
N ARG A 616 -13.64 -27.52 -12.76
CA ARG A 616 -14.13 -28.76 -12.16
C ARG A 616 -13.02 -29.34 -11.30
N ILE A 617 -13.23 -29.36 -9.99
CA ILE A 617 -12.21 -29.72 -9.00
C ILE A 617 -12.61 -31.03 -8.35
N ASN A 618 -11.92 -32.11 -8.70
CA ASN A 618 -12.23 -33.44 -8.19
C ASN A 618 -11.60 -33.65 -6.81
N LEU A 619 -12.44 -33.78 -5.78
CA LEU A 619 -12.02 -33.90 -4.39
C LEU A 619 -11.42 -35.28 -4.07
N VAL A 620 -11.60 -36.31 -4.90
CA VAL A 620 -10.98 -37.62 -4.64
C VAL A 620 -9.59 -37.71 -5.27
N THR A 621 -9.48 -37.34 -6.54
CA THR A 621 -8.27 -37.49 -7.34
C THR A 621 -7.31 -36.30 -7.25
N GLY A 622 -7.79 -35.12 -6.87
CA GLY A 622 -7.00 -33.89 -6.87
C GLY A 622 -6.91 -33.20 -8.23
N VAL A 623 -7.50 -33.77 -9.28
CA VAL A 623 -7.45 -33.21 -10.65
C VAL A 623 -8.35 -31.98 -10.75
N VAL A 624 -7.83 -30.93 -11.38
CA VAL A 624 -8.59 -29.73 -11.75
C VAL A 624 -8.67 -29.63 -13.28
N LYS A 625 -9.89 -29.54 -13.81
CA LYS A 625 -10.14 -29.19 -15.22
C LYS A 625 -10.53 -27.73 -15.31
N GLU A 626 -9.84 -26.97 -16.15
CA GLU A 626 -10.11 -25.55 -16.42
C GLU A 626 -10.64 -25.41 -17.85
N GLU A 627 -11.81 -24.80 -18.05
CA GLU A 627 -12.40 -24.60 -19.39
C GLU A 627 -12.99 -23.19 -19.53
N PRO A 628 -12.61 -22.41 -20.56
CA PRO A 628 -13.35 -21.19 -20.91
C PRO A 628 -14.76 -21.57 -21.37
N LEU A 629 -15.77 -20.79 -20.96
CA LEU A 629 -17.16 -20.98 -21.38
C LEU A 629 -17.56 -20.10 -22.56
N ASP A 630 -16.85 -18.98 -22.76
CA ASP A 630 -17.07 -18.07 -23.87
C ASP A 630 -15.73 -17.39 -24.23
N ASP A 631 -15.61 -16.99 -25.49
CA ASP A 631 -14.50 -16.17 -26.00
C ASP A 631 -14.77 -14.67 -25.81
N VAL A 632 -16.04 -14.29 -25.57
CA VAL A 632 -16.42 -12.90 -25.31
C VAL A 632 -15.84 -12.42 -23.99
N ALA A 633 -15.18 -11.26 -24.04
CA ALA A 633 -14.63 -10.63 -22.85
C ALA A 633 -15.75 -10.13 -21.93
N THR A 634 -15.77 -10.59 -20.68
CA THR A 634 -16.89 -10.40 -19.76
C THR A 634 -16.44 -10.34 -18.30
N GLU A 635 -17.13 -9.52 -17.51
CA GLU A 635 -16.85 -9.32 -16.09
C GLU A 635 -18.16 -9.07 -15.31
N PHE A 636 -18.11 -8.93 -13.98
CA PHE A 636 -19.28 -8.78 -13.10
C PHE A 636 -20.30 -9.91 -13.30
N PRO A 637 -19.91 -11.19 -13.06
CA PRO A 637 -20.82 -12.31 -13.16
C PRO A 637 -21.88 -12.25 -12.05
N ARG A 638 -23.12 -12.57 -12.39
CA ARG A 638 -24.30 -12.53 -11.52
C ARG A 638 -25.20 -13.73 -11.76
N ILE A 639 -25.97 -14.09 -10.74
CA ILE A 639 -26.99 -15.13 -10.80
C ILE A 639 -28.27 -14.61 -10.15
N ASN A 640 -29.32 -15.43 -10.15
CA ASN A 640 -30.36 -15.29 -9.16
C ASN A 640 -29.81 -15.72 -7.78
N ASP A 641 -29.71 -14.79 -6.84
CA ASP A 641 -29.05 -15.00 -5.54
C ASP A 641 -29.72 -16.12 -4.69
N ASP A 642 -30.98 -16.49 -4.99
CA ASP A 642 -31.67 -17.65 -4.41
C ASP A 642 -30.96 -18.99 -4.70
N PHE A 643 -30.04 -19.01 -5.68
CA PHE A 643 -29.24 -20.17 -6.09
C PHE A 643 -27.77 -20.07 -5.67
N THR A 644 -27.40 -19.11 -4.83
CA THR A 644 -26.03 -18.97 -4.33
C THR A 644 -25.57 -20.27 -3.65
N GLY A 645 -24.45 -20.83 -4.13
CA GLY A 645 -23.92 -22.08 -3.63
C GLY A 645 -24.69 -23.34 -4.03
N ARG A 646 -25.62 -23.24 -4.98
CA ARG A 646 -26.38 -24.35 -5.56
C ARG A 646 -26.18 -24.39 -7.06
N LYS A 647 -26.57 -25.51 -7.68
CA LYS A 647 -26.47 -25.64 -9.15
C LYS A 647 -27.39 -24.61 -9.81
N THR A 648 -26.82 -23.87 -10.75
CA THR A 648 -27.47 -22.74 -11.43
C THR A 648 -27.44 -23.00 -12.93
N ARG A 649 -28.54 -22.73 -13.62
CA ARG A 649 -28.63 -22.82 -15.08
C ARG A 649 -28.30 -21.51 -15.76
N TYR A 650 -28.76 -20.39 -15.23
CA TYR A 650 -28.62 -19.07 -15.83
C TYR A 650 -27.63 -18.21 -15.09
N MET A 651 -26.65 -17.71 -15.82
CA MET A 651 -25.69 -16.74 -15.32
C MET A 651 -25.73 -15.50 -16.20
N TYR A 652 -25.53 -14.34 -15.61
CA TYR A 652 -25.45 -13.06 -16.30
C TYR A 652 -24.05 -12.49 -16.10
N ALA A 653 -23.56 -11.68 -17.04
CA ALA A 653 -22.33 -10.94 -16.86
C ALA A 653 -22.32 -9.71 -17.77
N SER A 654 -21.52 -8.71 -17.43
CA SER A 654 -21.36 -7.52 -18.25
C SER A 654 -20.34 -7.77 -19.37
N ARG A 655 -20.66 -7.33 -20.60
CA ARG A 655 -19.80 -7.46 -21.78
C ARG A 655 -18.79 -6.32 -21.81
N GLN A 656 -17.51 -6.65 -21.93
CA GLN A 656 -16.44 -5.66 -22.01
C GLN A 656 -16.38 -4.99 -23.38
N ALA A 657 -16.36 -3.66 -23.39
CA ALA A 657 -16.15 -2.84 -24.59
C ALA A 657 -14.65 -2.81 -24.94
N THR A 658 -14.12 -3.90 -25.50
CA THR A 658 -12.69 -4.10 -25.77
C THR A 658 -12.06 -3.07 -26.73
N TYR A 659 -12.89 -2.28 -27.43
CA TYR A 659 -12.51 -1.17 -28.29
C TYR A 659 -12.34 0.18 -27.56
N MET A 660 -12.70 0.29 -26.28
CA MET A 660 -12.62 1.53 -25.48
C MET A 660 -11.35 1.66 -24.63
N ARG A 661 -10.24 1.06 -25.07
CA ARG A 661 -8.97 1.04 -24.35
C ARG A 661 -8.44 2.47 -24.07
N PRO A 662 -7.75 2.70 -22.93
CA PRO A 662 -7.46 1.75 -21.85
C PRO A 662 -8.55 1.73 -20.76
N ARG A 663 -9.75 2.26 -21.00
CA ARG A 663 -10.82 2.28 -20.00
C ARG A 663 -11.57 0.96 -19.98
N LEU A 664 -11.75 0.39 -18.78
CA LEU A 664 -12.71 -0.68 -18.56
C LEU A 664 -14.13 -0.11 -18.65
N LEU A 665 -14.75 -0.24 -19.82
CA LEU A 665 -16.15 0.08 -20.05
C LEU A 665 -16.91 -1.18 -20.45
N LEU A 666 -18.21 -1.19 -20.16
CA LEU A 666 -19.10 -2.33 -20.39
C LEU A 666 -20.25 -1.87 -21.29
N ASP A 667 -20.44 -2.49 -22.46
CA ASP A 667 -21.39 -2.03 -23.49
C ASP A 667 -22.62 -2.94 -23.68
N GLY A 668 -22.79 -3.92 -22.81
CA GLY A 668 -23.97 -4.77 -22.78
C GLY A 668 -23.95 -5.77 -21.63
N LEU A 669 -24.97 -6.61 -21.57
CA LEU A 669 -25.05 -7.77 -20.69
C LEU A 669 -25.11 -9.05 -21.54
N ILE A 670 -24.61 -10.14 -20.97
CA ILE A 670 -24.66 -11.49 -21.54
C ILE A 670 -25.44 -12.37 -20.59
N LYS A 671 -26.40 -13.13 -21.10
CA LYS A 671 -27.08 -14.22 -20.40
C LYS A 671 -26.53 -15.54 -20.93
N TYR A 672 -26.02 -16.37 -20.04
CA TYR A 672 -25.56 -17.73 -20.32
C TYR A 672 -26.60 -18.74 -19.86
N ASP A 673 -26.96 -19.68 -20.73
CA ASP A 673 -27.65 -20.92 -20.35
C ASP A 673 -26.60 -22.03 -20.25
N LEU A 674 -26.20 -22.34 -19.01
CA LEU A 674 -25.12 -23.28 -18.69
C LEU A 674 -25.47 -24.73 -18.99
N GLU A 675 -26.77 -25.07 -19.14
CA GLU A 675 -27.21 -26.40 -19.54
C GLU A 675 -27.10 -26.59 -21.05
N THR A 676 -27.52 -25.59 -21.84
CA THR A 676 -27.49 -25.69 -23.31
C THR A 676 -26.16 -25.23 -23.91
N GLY A 677 -25.37 -24.46 -23.17
CA GLY A 677 -24.12 -23.84 -23.62
C GLY A 677 -24.33 -22.60 -24.50
N ASN A 678 -25.57 -22.12 -24.65
CA ASN A 678 -25.87 -20.94 -25.45
C ASN A 678 -25.72 -19.65 -24.63
N SER A 679 -25.38 -18.54 -25.31
CA SER A 679 -25.41 -17.20 -24.75
C SER A 679 -26.30 -16.26 -25.57
N GLN A 680 -26.85 -15.26 -24.90
CA GLN A 680 -27.62 -14.16 -25.49
C GLN A 680 -27.02 -12.84 -25.04
N VAL A 681 -27.02 -11.83 -25.91
CA VAL A 681 -26.46 -10.51 -25.60
C VAL A 681 -27.55 -9.45 -25.65
N HIS A 682 -27.59 -8.62 -24.62
CA HIS A 682 -28.37 -7.38 -24.58
C HIS A 682 -27.39 -6.22 -24.73
N GLU A 683 -27.36 -5.59 -25.90
CA GLU A 683 -26.48 -4.45 -26.15
C GLU A 683 -27.10 -3.16 -25.62
N PHE A 684 -26.32 -2.33 -24.95
CA PHE A 684 -26.82 -1.01 -24.51
C PHE A 684 -26.95 -0.03 -25.68
N GLY A 685 -26.34 -0.32 -26.83
CA GLY A 685 -26.32 0.56 -27.98
C GLY A 685 -25.10 1.50 -27.99
N ARG A 686 -24.88 2.14 -29.13
CA ARG A 686 -23.63 2.88 -29.40
C ARG A 686 -23.43 4.05 -28.43
N GLY A 687 -22.28 4.08 -27.75
CA GLY A 687 -21.91 5.16 -26.84
C GLY A 687 -22.60 5.09 -25.47
N ARG A 688 -23.28 3.98 -25.18
CA ARG A 688 -23.92 3.70 -23.89
C ARG A 688 -23.10 2.64 -23.16
N PHE A 689 -22.80 2.90 -21.89
CA PHE A 689 -21.97 2.02 -21.08
C PHE A 689 -22.55 1.82 -19.69
N GLY A 690 -22.55 0.59 -19.20
CA GLY A 690 -23.12 0.20 -17.91
C GLY A 690 -22.08 -0.24 -16.89
N GLY A 691 -22.55 -0.99 -15.90
CA GLY A 691 -21.78 -1.52 -14.79
C GLY A 691 -22.18 -2.96 -14.46
N ASP A 692 -21.98 -3.34 -13.21
CA ASP A 692 -22.61 -4.52 -12.61
C ASP A 692 -24.15 -4.45 -12.73
N SER A 693 -24.80 -5.60 -12.60
CA SER A 693 -26.24 -5.75 -12.64
C SER A 693 -26.77 -6.46 -11.40
N ALA A 694 -28.06 -6.35 -11.10
CA ALA A 694 -28.69 -7.12 -10.03
C ALA A 694 -29.90 -7.87 -10.58
N PHE A 695 -30.02 -9.14 -10.21
CA PHE A 695 -31.21 -9.94 -10.53
C PHE A 695 -32.31 -9.66 -9.50
N ALA A 696 -33.50 -9.31 -9.98
CA ALA A 696 -34.69 -9.13 -9.17
C ALA A 696 -35.69 -10.24 -9.51
N PRO A 697 -35.86 -11.26 -8.65
CA PRO A 697 -36.82 -12.34 -8.92
C PRO A 697 -38.24 -11.80 -8.93
N ARG A 698 -39.07 -12.31 -9.84
CA ARG A 698 -40.50 -12.06 -9.84
C ARG A 698 -41.12 -12.68 -8.58
N PRO A 699 -42.02 -11.97 -7.86
CA PRO A 699 -42.73 -12.59 -6.74
C PRO A 699 -43.49 -13.85 -7.19
N GLY A 700 -43.19 -15.00 -6.58
CA GLY A 700 -43.78 -16.28 -6.97
C GLY A 700 -43.19 -16.90 -8.23
N ALA A 701 -42.00 -16.47 -8.66
CA ALA A 701 -41.25 -17.07 -9.76
C ALA A 701 -41.17 -18.60 -9.64
N SER A 702 -41.34 -19.29 -10.78
CA SER A 702 -41.30 -20.76 -10.85
C SER A 702 -40.11 -21.31 -11.63
N THR A 703 -39.42 -20.45 -12.39
CA THR A 703 -38.17 -20.77 -13.07
C THR A 703 -37.07 -19.83 -12.60
N GLU A 704 -35.82 -20.29 -12.69
CA GLU A 704 -34.65 -19.59 -12.15
C GLU A 704 -34.45 -18.17 -12.71
N ASP A 705 -34.77 -17.97 -14.00
CA ASP A 705 -34.66 -16.69 -14.71
C ASP A 705 -35.97 -15.88 -14.78
N ASP A 706 -37.01 -16.26 -14.04
CA ASP A 706 -38.27 -15.49 -14.00
C ASP A 706 -38.12 -14.25 -13.12
N GLY A 707 -37.75 -13.15 -13.75
CA GLY A 707 -37.46 -11.88 -13.08
C GLY A 707 -36.89 -10.84 -14.04
N TRP A 708 -36.14 -9.91 -13.47
CA TRP A 708 -35.53 -8.81 -14.23
C TRP A 708 -34.06 -8.63 -13.89
N LEU A 709 -33.28 -8.22 -14.88
CA LEU A 709 -31.94 -7.66 -14.66
C LEU A 709 -32.05 -6.14 -14.59
N LEU A 710 -31.43 -5.60 -13.55
CA LEU A 710 -31.39 -4.17 -13.27
C LEU A 710 -29.94 -3.69 -13.43
N THR A 711 -29.69 -2.69 -14.27
CA THR A 711 -28.34 -2.14 -14.45
C THR A 711 -28.37 -0.63 -14.74
N MET A 712 -27.40 0.08 -14.19
CA MET A 712 -27.26 1.53 -14.41
C MET A 712 -26.41 1.77 -15.65
N VAL A 713 -26.93 2.56 -16.60
CA VAL A 713 -26.28 2.89 -17.86
C VAL A 713 -26.06 4.40 -17.98
N TRP A 714 -24.91 4.78 -18.51
CA TRP A 714 -24.59 6.13 -18.93
C TRP A 714 -24.58 6.22 -20.44
N ASP A 715 -25.42 7.10 -20.98
CA ASP A 715 -25.39 7.50 -22.39
C ASP A 715 -24.44 8.69 -22.55
N ALA A 716 -23.30 8.44 -23.20
CA ALA A 716 -22.29 9.47 -23.43
C ALA A 716 -22.66 10.46 -24.55
N VAL A 717 -23.63 10.12 -25.41
CA VAL A 717 -24.09 10.95 -26.52
C VAL A 717 -25.02 12.04 -25.99
N VAL A 718 -26.06 11.67 -25.26
CA VAL A 718 -27.02 12.63 -24.67
C VAL A 718 -26.66 13.08 -23.27
N LYS A 719 -25.60 12.49 -22.67
CA LYS A 719 -25.08 12.81 -21.33
C LYS A 719 -26.12 12.58 -20.22
N GLN A 720 -26.74 11.41 -20.22
CA GLN A 720 -27.80 11.03 -19.29
C GLN A 720 -27.53 9.65 -18.67
N SER A 721 -27.85 9.51 -17.38
CA SER A 721 -27.85 8.22 -16.70
C SER A 721 -29.27 7.67 -16.58
N GLU A 722 -29.40 6.37 -16.62
CA GLU A 722 -30.67 5.66 -16.51
C GLU A 722 -30.49 4.30 -15.84
N LEU A 723 -31.54 3.79 -15.20
CA LEU A 723 -31.63 2.40 -14.79
C LEU A 723 -32.42 1.64 -15.85
N LEU A 724 -31.82 0.62 -16.43
CA LEU A 724 -32.51 -0.32 -17.33
C LEU A 724 -33.16 -1.43 -16.51
N VAL A 725 -34.39 -1.78 -16.89
CA VAL A 725 -35.12 -2.95 -16.40
C VAL A 725 -35.30 -3.89 -17.59
N ILE A 726 -34.58 -5.00 -17.57
CA ILE A 726 -34.54 -5.97 -18.67
C ILE A 726 -35.25 -7.25 -18.23
N ASP A 727 -36.22 -7.72 -19.01
CA ASP A 727 -36.87 -9.01 -18.76
C ASP A 727 -35.86 -10.14 -18.99
N ALA A 728 -35.59 -10.92 -17.95
CA ALA A 728 -34.57 -11.96 -18.00
C ALA A 728 -34.95 -13.14 -18.92
N GLN A 729 -36.23 -13.38 -19.19
CA GLN A 729 -36.71 -14.41 -20.13
C GLN A 729 -36.78 -13.89 -21.57
N ASN A 730 -37.02 -12.59 -21.74
CA ASN A 730 -37.00 -11.91 -23.03
C ASN A 730 -35.76 -11.02 -23.21
N PHE A 731 -34.59 -11.60 -22.94
CA PHE A 731 -33.34 -10.87 -22.68
C PHE A 731 -32.86 -9.97 -23.83
N THR A 732 -33.06 -10.37 -25.09
CA THR A 732 -32.58 -9.62 -26.27
C THR A 732 -33.55 -8.53 -26.75
N SER A 733 -34.72 -8.41 -26.12
CA SER A 733 -35.69 -7.36 -26.45
C SER A 733 -35.29 -6.02 -25.83
N GLU A 734 -35.94 -4.94 -26.27
CA GLU A 734 -35.83 -3.63 -25.61
C GLU A 734 -36.13 -3.75 -24.10
N PRO A 735 -35.46 -2.95 -23.25
CA PRO A 735 -35.79 -2.89 -21.82
C PRO A 735 -37.28 -2.63 -21.60
N VAL A 736 -37.91 -3.36 -20.68
CA VAL A 736 -39.34 -3.16 -20.37
C VAL A 736 -39.60 -1.79 -19.76
N ALA A 737 -38.60 -1.24 -19.05
CA ALA A 737 -38.59 0.12 -18.58
C ALA A 737 -37.18 0.72 -18.55
N ARG A 738 -37.11 2.03 -18.75
CA ARG A 738 -35.92 2.86 -18.54
C ARG A 738 -36.29 3.96 -17.55
N VAL A 739 -35.66 3.95 -16.38
CA VAL A 739 -35.89 4.98 -15.35
C VAL A 739 -34.82 6.04 -15.50
N ILE A 740 -35.22 7.26 -15.84
CA ILE A 740 -34.29 8.35 -16.11
C ILE A 740 -33.78 8.96 -14.79
N MET A 741 -32.47 8.99 -14.61
CA MET A 741 -31.86 9.52 -13.38
C MET A 741 -31.95 11.06 -13.35
N PRO A 742 -32.16 11.67 -12.16
CA PRO A 742 -32.28 13.12 -12.01
C PRO A 742 -30.93 13.87 -12.13
N GLY A 743 -29.85 13.15 -12.42
CA GLY A 743 -28.51 13.67 -12.62
C GLY A 743 -27.56 12.57 -13.11
N ARG A 744 -26.34 12.95 -13.46
CA ARG A 744 -25.28 12.00 -13.83
C ARG A 744 -24.97 11.05 -12.68
N VAL A 745 -24.85 9.77 -12.99
CA VAL A 745 -24.44 8.70 -12.10
C VAL A 745 -23.09 8.17 -12.61
N PRO A 746 -21.98 8.40 -11.87
CA PRO A 746 -20.67 7.88 -12.25
C PRO A 746 -20.65 6.35 -12.33
N TYR A 747 -19.70 5.82 -13.09
CA TYR A 747 -19.42 4.38 -13.07
C TYR A 747 -19.04 3.96 -11.64
N GLY A 748 -19.59 2.83 -11.21
CA GLY A 748 -19.31 2.27 -9.89
C GLY A 748 -18.95 0.79 -9.99
N PHE A 749 -19.01 0.12 -8.85
CA PHE A 749 -18.66 -1.28 -8.72
C PHE A 749 -19.94 -2.10 -8.59
N HIS A 750 -20.24 -2.62 -7.41
CA HIS A 750 -21.26 -3.66 -7.27
C HIS A 750 -22.68 -3.14 -7.10
N ALA A 751 -23.60 -3.86 -7.72
CA ALA A 751 -25.03 -3.66 -7.61
C ALA A 751 -25.68 -4.69 -6.68
N THR A 752 -26.77 -4.33 -6.01
CA THR A 752 -27.53 -5.23 -5.14
C THR A 752 -29.02 -4.93 -5.30
N TRP A 753 -29.83 -5.98 -5.32
CA TRP A 753 -31.28 -5.88 -5.22
C TRP A 753 -31.73 -6.23 -3.80
N ILE A 754 -32.62 -5.41 -3.23
CA ILE A 754 -33.26 -5.71 -1.95
C ILE A 754 -34.77 -5.64 -2.18
N SER A 755 -35.45 -6.78 -2.10
CA SER A 755 -36.90 -6.82 -2.23
C SER A 755 -37.59 -6.12 -1.05
N GLN A 756 -38.76 -5.56 -1.29
CA GLN A 756 -39.56 -4.95 -0.22
C GLN A 756 -39.91 -5.95 0.90
N ALA A 757 -40.07 -7.23 0.55
CA ALA A 757 -40.36 -8.29 1.52
C ALA A 757 -39.21 -8.51 2.52
N LEU A 758 -37.95 -8.42 2.06
CA LEU A 758 -36.78 -8.54 2.93
C LEU A 758 -36.68 -7.37 3.92
N VAL A 759 -37.04 -6.15 3.49
CA VAL A 759 -37.03 -4.96 4.37
C VAL A 759 -38.18 -4.98 5.38
N ALA A 760 -39.34 -5.52 4.99
CA ALA A 760 -40.54 -5.53 5.82
C ALA A 760 -40.55 -6.62 6.91
N THR A 761 -39.59 -7.53 6.91
CA THR A 761 -39.48 -8.59 7.93
C THR A 761 -38.75 -8.01 9.15
N PRO A 762 -39.41 -7.75 10.29
CA PRO A 762 -38.71 -7.28 11.48
C PRO A 762 -37.76 -8.37 11.98
N SER A 763 -36.53 -7.98 12.33
CA SER A 763 -35.53 -8.83 12.99
C SER A 763 -36.03 -9.38 14.33
#